data_AF-A0A1H6DWC0-F1
#
_entry.id   AF-A0A1H6DWC0-F1
#
_cell.length_a   1.000
_cell.length_b   1.000
_cell.length_c   1.000
_cell.angle_alpha   90.00
_cell.angle_beta   90.00
_cell.angle_gamma   90.00
#
_symmetry.space_group_name_H-M   'P 1'
#
loop_
_entity.id
_entity.type
_entity.pdbx_description
1 polymer ?
#
loop_
_entity_poly.entity_id
_entity_poly.type
_entity_poly.pdbx_seq_one_letter_code
_entity_poly.pdbx_strand_id
1 'polypeptide(L)'
;MGDDLRFEILGPLRAWRGDQRLDLGPGKQRAVLAVLLLNVGRPVSTEAIIDAVWPRTPPENGPNVVQKYVAGLRRVLEPGRSPRTPGRLPALTEAGYVLDCPPRGLDAEVFRARVARARRLGTTGGAEMRAALELWRGEALGGLRGPLFDSARRRLAEERAAAFEAYAEMEVAAGEHAGLVPELVRMVDEFPLREELHYWLILALYRSGRQAEALIAYRDARERLVEELGIEPGERLRELHLGILRGDPSLSAPARPPFPAPPTPPPSSEPAQTSPARSVSPGRAGASPAPPAEPVESPTARPSRLGPAEVSPSSSGLMDASAASLPSSGPADDPAVRPPPLGQVGTSPSFSGPVDASAVPSSSSGSVDGLAGRPASPGAKEGSAVSPSSPDPAESSAMRPVPPGRVEDSSSDAVEGRAARPSSLGPVGAPHVQPLPDHPQTLPTPPGATTIPMGPMGPLVFGAPVVPRAPRRSWLPLLAAIMVPLATFGTGTWALFAYLAGRRHSRALALAAGGYFALTSFLLAVMMGTDAETLTPLDGLAISALLVTMFGGVVHGAGVASAPSTVPPESVRRIRREQARALADHYPEIAVRLGIGRPDLSRLYDDGGLVDVNAAPEHVLAALPGVTLEQARLIALDRDRHGPFASPTDVVTRGLLPAPIVASLHGVLIAVRPVPPPAR
;
A
#
# COMPACT_ATOMS: atom_id res chain seq x y z
N MET A 1 45.15 14.38 -9.62
CA MET A 1 44.65 15.09 -8.42
C MET A 1 43.33 15.84 -8.68
N GLY A 2 42.36 15.19 -9.32
CA GLY A 2 40.93 15.52 -9.21
C GLY A 2 40.14 14.39 -8.53
N ASP A 3 40.85 13.36 -8.07
CA ASP A 3 40.42 11.95 -8.01
C ASP A 3 39.68 11.62 -6.71
N ASP A 4 39.43 12.65 -5.91
CA ASP A 4 38.90 12.61 -4.55
C ASP A 4 37.61 13.46 -4.43
N LEU A 5 37.10 13.99 -5.55
CA LEU A 5 35.80 14.66 -5.61
C LEU A 5 34.67 13.63 -5.75
N ARG A 6 33.70 13.66 -4.83
CA ARG A 6 32.50 12.80 -4.85
C ARG A 6 31.24 13.67 -4.85
N PHE A 7 30.31 13.40 -5.75
CA PHE A 7 29.05 14.11 -5.93
C PHE A 7 27.86 13.19 -5.64
N GLU A 8 26.83 13.75 -5.00
CA GLU A 8 25.66 13.00 -4.56
C GLU A 8 24.37 13.65 -5.09
N ILE A 9 23.66 12.95 -5.98
CA ILE A 9 22.38 13.38 -6.56
C ILE A 9 21.22 12.43 -6.24
N LEU A 10 21.49 11.23 -5.69
CA LEU A 10 20.48 10.27 -5.23
C LEU A 10 19.90 10.67 -3.85
N GLY A 11 19.55 11.95 -3.72
CA GLY A 11 19.10 12.62 -2.51
C GLY A 11 19.23 14.14 -2.68
N PRO A 12 19.24 14.92 -1.60
CA PRO A 12 19.59 16.34 -1.64
C PRO A 12 21.04 16.54 -2.10
N LEU A 13 21.26 17.45 -3.07
CA LEU A 13 22.57 17.66 -3.72
C LEU A 13 23.69 17.93 -2.70
N ARG A 14 24.77 17.14 -2.76
CA ARG A 14 26.00 17.32 -1.97
C ARG A 14 27.23 17.12 -2.86
N ALA A 15 28.36 17.66 -2.40
CA ALA A 15 29.69 17.35 -2.91
C ALA A 15 30.66 17.17 -1.73
N TRP A 16 31.69 16.36 -1.96
CA TRP A 16 32.72 16.00 -1.01
C TRP A 16 34.10 16.07 -1.67
N ARG A 17 35.12 16.34 -0.88
CA ARG A 17 36.54 16.23 -1.22
C ARG A 17 37.17 15.36 -0.13
N GLY A 18 37.43 14.10 -0.45
CA GLY A 18 37.65 13.07 0.56
C GLY A 18 36.43 13.01 1.46
N ASP A 19 36.66 13.04 2.77
CA ASP A 19 35.58 13.01 3.75
C ASP A 19 35.17 14.42 4.24
N GLN A 20 35.76 15.48 3.66
CA GLN A 20 35.28 16.85 3.85
C GLN A 20 34.09 17.15 2.94
N ARG A 21 32.92 17.42 3.52
CA ARG A 21 31.76 17.94 2.78
C ARG A 21 32.01 19.38 2.35
N LEU A 22 31.72 19.68 1.09
CA LEU A 22 31.87 21.00 0.49
C LEU A 22 30.56 21.81 0.62
N ASP A 23 30.66 23.10 0.98
CA ASP A 23 29.52 24.02 0.86
C ASP A 23 29.37 24.48 -0.59
N LEU A 24 28.38 23.94 -1.27
CA LEU A 24 28.02 24.28 -2.65
C LEU A 24 27.31 25.64 -2.77
N GLY A 25 27.00 26.31 -1.66
CA GLY A 25 26.48 27.67 -1.63
C GLY A 25 25.00 27.80 -2.05
N PRO A 26 24.60 28.97 -2.60
CA PRO A 26 23.20 29.33 -2.77
C PRO A 26 22.46 28.44 -3.77
N GLY A 27 21.14 28.36 -3.64
CA GLY A 27 20.30 27.42 -4.40
C GLY A 27 20.48 27.47 -5.92
N LYS A 28 20.72 28.65 -6.50
CA LYS A 28 21.01 28.82 -7.94
C LYS A 28 22.39 28.27 -8.34
N GLN A 29 23.41 28.40 -7.47
CA GLN A 29 24.73 27.80 -7.69
C GLN A 29 24.65 26.26 -7.66
N ARG A 30 23.89 25.72 -6.70
CA ARG A 30 23.56 24.29 -6.62
C ARG A 30 22.77 23.80 -7.84
N ALA A 31 21.83 24.59 -8.35
CA ALA A 31 21.09 24.26 -9.57
C ALA A 31 21.99 24.20 -10.82
N VAL A 32 22.92 25.15 -11.00
CA VAL A 32 23.92 25.11 -12.09
C VAL A 32 24.78 23.84 -12.00
N LEU A 33 25.26 23.48 -10.81
CA LEU A 33 26.02 22.24 -10.63
C LEU A 33 25.18 21.00 -10.95
N ALA A 34 23.91 20.95 -10.54
CA ALA A 34 23.03 19.83 -10.85
C ALA A 34 22.74 19.67 -12.36
N VAL A 35 22.64 20.77 -13.13
CA VAL A 35 22.53 20.69 -14.60
C VAL A 35 23.76 20.02 -15.21
N LEU A 36 24.95 20.35 -14.71
CA LEU A 36 26.21 19.74 -15.18
C LEU A 36 26.35 18.28 -14.72
N LEU A 37 25.97 17.94 -13.49
CA LEU A 37 25.98 16.56 -12.97
C LEU A 37 24.91 15.64 -13.62
N LEU A 38 23.90 16.21 -14.28
CA LEU A 38 22.98 15.45 -15.13
C LEU A 38 23.54 15.20 -16.55
N ASN A 39 24.67 15.84 -16.89
CA ASN A 39 25.33 15.82 -18.18
C ASN A 39 26.86 15.60 -18.03
N VAL A 40 27.29 14.76 -17.08
CA VAL A 40 28.73 14.49 -16.83
C VAL A 40 29.45 14.08 -18.12
N GLY A 41 30.63 14.66 -18.33
CA GLY A 41 31.45 14.43 -19.54
C GLY A 41 30.84 14.99 -20.83
N ARG A 42 29.79 15.83 -20.77
CA ARG A 42 29.17 16.49 -21.92
C ARG A 42 29.10 18.01 -21.72
N PRO A 43 29.43 18.82 -22.73
CA PRO A 43 29.26 20.27 -22.63
C PRO A 43 27.78 20.65 -22.60
N VAL A 44 27.44 21.63 -21.77
CA VAL A 44 26.11 22.24 -21.68
C VAL A 44 26.25 23.72 -22.01
N SER A 45 25.48 24.21 -22.98
CA SER A 45 25.53 25.62 -23.40
C SER A 45 25.08 26.56 -22.26
N THR A 46 25.60 27.78 -22.27
CA THR A 46 25.21 28.82 -21.30
C THR A 46 23.70 29.08 -21.31
N GLU A 47 23.08 29.01 -22.48
CA GLU A 47 21.63 29.13 -22.71
C GLU A 47 20.86 27.99 -22.04
N ALA A 48 21.23 26.72 -22.29
CA ALA A 48 20.59 25.57 -21.64
C ALA A 48 20.74 25.58 -20.10
N ILE A 49 21.83 26.16 -19.57
CA ILE A 49 21.97 26.40 -18.13
C ILE A 49 21.02 27.51 -17.65
N ILE A 50 20.80 28.57 -18.43
CA ILE A 50 19.84 29.63 -18.11
C ILE A 50 18.42 29.06 -18.07
N ASP A 51 18.00 28.32 -19.10
CA ASP A 51 16.64 27.76 -19.20
C ASP A 51 16.35 26.77 -18.08
N ALA A 52 17.28 25.84 -17.81
CA ALA A 52 17.12 24.85 -16.76
C ALA A 52 17.04 25.44 -15.35
N VAL A 53 17.72 26.58 -15.12
CA VAL A 53 17.83 27.20 -13.79
C VAL A 53 16.83 28.37 -13.60
N TRP A 54 16.36 29.02 -14.66
CA TRP A 54 15.39 30.15 -14.64
C TRP A 54 14.21 29.98 -15.64
N PRO A 55 13.49 28.85 -15.67
CA PRO A 55 12.52 28.47 -16.73
C PRO A 55 11.26 29.36 -16.88
N ARG A 56 11.18 30.51 -16.20
CA ARG A 56 10.08 31.50 -16.30
C ARG A 56 10.54 32.96 -16.18
N THR A 57 11.80 33.20 -15.80
CA THR A 57 12.31 34.56 -15.48
C THR A 57 13.84 34.56 -15.62
N PRO A 58 14.37 34.41 -16.84
CA PRO A 58 15.81 34.52 -17.07
C PRO A 58 16.29 35.94 -16.69
N PRO A 59 17.45 36.09 -16.06
CA PRO A 59 18.00 37.41 -15.76
C PRO A 59 18.56 38.05 -17.03
N GLU A 60 18.37 39.36 -17.19
CA GLU A 60 18.77 40.16 -18.37
C GLU A 60 20.22 39.89 -18.84
N ASN A 61 21.13 39.75 -17.89
CA ASN A 61 22.54 39.44 -18.11
C ASN A 61 22.88 37.96 -17.83
N GLY A 62 22.05 37.04 -18.34
CA GLY A 62 22.14 35.60 -18.17
C GLY A 62 23.56 35.01 -18.23
N PRO A 63 24.35 35.24 -19.29
CA PRO A 63 25.71 34.71 -19.41
C PRO A 63 26.64 35.13 -18.27
N ASN A 64 26.59 36.40 -17.86
CA ASN A 64 27.40 36.94 -16.76
C ASN A 64 26.96 36.34 -15.40
N VAL A 65 25.66 36.08 -15.24
CA VAL A 65 25.11 35.41 -14.06
C VAL A 65 25.54 33.94 -13.98
N VAL A 66 25.55 33.21 -15.11
CA VAL A 66 26.09 31.83 -15.16
C VAL A 66 27.59 31.82 -14.86
N GLN A 67 28.38 32.71 -15.48
CA GLN A 67 29.81 32.86 -15.19
C GLN A 67 30.07 33.11 -13.70
N LYS A 68 29.28 33.96 -13.04
CA LYS A 68 29.37 34.23 -11.59
C LYS A 68 29.18 32.96 -10.75
N TYR A 69 28.20 32.11 -11.09
CA TYR A 69 27.98 30.85 -10.37
C TYR A 69 29.04 29.79 -10.69
N VAL A 70 29.51 29.68 -11.94
CA VAL A 70 30.63 28.78 -12.29
C VAL A 70 31.93 29.22 -11.59
N ALA A 71 32.19 30.53 -11.46
CA ALA A 71 33.30 31.05 -10.68
C ALA A 71 33.17 30.73 -9.18
N GLY A 72 31.94 30.74 -8.64
CA GLY A 72 31.64 30.27 -7.29
C GLY A 72 31.91 28.77 -7.11
N LEU A 73 31.42 27.93 -8.03
CA LEU A 73 31.67 26.49 -8.04
C LEU A 73 33.17 26.17 -8.13
N ARG A 74 33.93 26.83 -9.02
CA ARG A 74 35.38 26.65 -9.13
C ARG A 74 36.12 26.92 -7.82
N ARG A 75 35.72 27.92 -7.03
CA ARG A 75 36.32 28.17 -5.69
C ARG A 75 36.04 27.04 -4.69
N VAL A 76 34.84 26.47 -4.73
CA VAL A 76 34.40 25.39 -3.82
C VAL A 76 35.02 24.04 -4.22
N LEU A 77 35.06 23.74 -5.51
CA LEU A 77 35.56 22.46 -6.03
C LEU A 77 37.10 22.44 -6.13
N GLU A 78 37.75 23.60 -6.27
CA GLU A 78 39.20 23.75 -6.43
C GLU A 78 39.83 24.68 -5.34
N PRO A 79 39.65 24.42 -4.03
CA PRO A 79 40.06 25.37 -2.98
C PRO A 79 41.58 25.62 -2.92
N GLY A 80 42.40 24.66 -3.37
CA GLY A 80 43.86 24.81 -3.49
C GLY A 80 44.32 25.53 -4.76
N ARG A 81 43.42 26.07 -5.60
CA ARG A 81 43.80 26.75 -6.84
C ARG A 81 44.35 28.15 -6.55
N SER A 82 45.51 28.47 -7.10
CA SER A 82 45.99 29.87 -7.13
C SER A 82 44.95 30.77 -7.80
N PRO A 83 44.65 31.97 -7.25
CA PRO A 83 43.62 32.85 -7.79
C PRO A 83 43.78 33.18 -9.28
N ARG A 84 45.02 33.28 -9.76
CA ARG A 84 45.38 33.66 -11.13
C ARG A 84 45.42 32.50 -12.15
N THR A 85 45.37 31.24 -11.70
CA THR A 85 45.29 30.08 -12.61
C THR A 85 43.85 29.94 -13.14
N PRO A 86 43.61 29.55 -14.41
CA PRO A 86 42.26 29.17 -14.86
C PRO A 86 41.73 27.97 -14.08
N GLY A 87 40.43 27.95 -13.80
CA GLY A 87 39.77 26.84 -13.10
C GLY A 87 39.38 25.72 -14.07
N ARG A 88 39.63 24.48 -13.67
CA ARG A 88 39.44 23.27 -14.49
C ARG A 88 38.06 22.63 -14.29
N LEU A 89 37.44 22.77 -13.12
CA LEU A 89 36.15 22.14 -12.79
C LEU A 89 35.10 23.15 -12.30
N PRO A 90 33.98 23.38 -13.03
CA PRO A 90 33.73 22.96 -14.41
C PRO A 90 34.72 23.58 -15.41
N ALA A 91 34.99 22.90 -16.52
CA ALA A 91 35.75 23.45 -17.64
C ALA A 91 34.84 24.30 -18.55
N LEU A 92 35.44 25.12 -19.41
CA LEU A 92 34.76 25.86 -20.47
C LEU A 92 35.33 25.38 -21.81
N THR A 93 34.45 25.01 -22.73
CA THR A 93 34.76 24.65 -24.12
C THR A 93 33.95 25.55 -25.07
N GLU A 94 34.20 25.44 -26.37
CA GLU A 94 33.45 26.18 -27.40
C GLU A 94 31.94 25.88 -27.37
N ALA A 95 31.55 24.67 -26.91
CA ALA A 95 30.15 24.24 -26.77
C ALA A 95 29.51 24.59 -25.42
N GLY A 96 30.25 25.21 -24.49
CA GLY A 96 29.77 25.62 -23.17
C GLY A 96 30.54 24.98 -22.00
N TYR A 97 29.86 24.74 -20.88
CA TYR A 97 30.49 24.23 -19.66
C TYR A 97 30.39 22.71 -19.58
N VAL A 98 31.51 22.04 -19.30
CA VAL A 98 31.56 20.59 -19.04
C VAL A 98 32.05 20.32 -17.63
N LEU A 99 31.52 19.28 -16.99
CA LEU A 99 31.99 18.79 -15.71
C LEU A 99 32.34 17.32 -15.83
N ASP A 100 33.64 17.05 -15.82
CA ASP A 100 34.18 15.70 -15.73
C ASP A 100 34.25 15.28 -14.25
N CYS A 101 33.72 14.10 -13.94
CA CYS A 101 33.86 13.48 -12.62
C CYS A 101 34.98 12.43 -12.67
N PRO A 102 35.73 12.20 -11.58
CA PRO A 102 36.62 11.05 -11.51
C PRO A 102 35.80 9.74 -11.57
N PRO A 103 36.40 8.59 -11.91
CA PRO A 103 35.68 7.31 -11.94
C PRO A 103 35.04 7.02 -10.57
N ARG A 104 33.73 6.72 -10.57
CA ARG A 104 32.87 6.59 -9.35
C ARG A 104 32.64 7.88 -8.56
N GLY A 105 32.99 9.03 -9.13
CA GLY A 105 32.80 10.36 -8.55
C GLY A 105 31.35 10.86 -8.51
N LEU A 106 30.39 10.13 -9.11
CA LEU A 106 28.96 10.43 -9.04
C LEU A 106 28.16 9.22 -8.56
N ASP A 107 27.37 9.36 -7.50
CA ASP A 107 26.59 8.27 -6.89
C ASP A 107 25.61 7.59 -7.88
N ALA A 108 25.00 8.34 -8.78
CA ALA A 108 24.14 7.80 -9.85
C ALA A 108 24.89 6.90 -10.86
N GLU A 109 26.18 7.11 -11.09
CA GLU A 109 27.01 6.22 -11.92
C GLU A 109 27.42 4.96 -11.15
N VAL A 110 27.79 5.11 -9.87
CA VAL A 110 28.09 3.98 -8.98
C VAL A 110 26.88 3.07 -8.82
N PHE A 111 25.69 3.64 -8.66
CA PHE A 111 24.42 2.94 -8.63
C PHE A 111 24.22 2.08 -9.90
N ARG A 112 24.27 2.70 -11.09
CA ARG A 112 24.12 1.99 -12.37
C ARG A 112 25.17 0.91 -12.56
N ALA A 113 26.43 1.17 -12.18
CA ALA A 113 27.52 0.19 -12.26
C ALA A 113 27.29 -1.02 -11.33
N ARG A 114 26.78 -0.80 -10.11
CA ARG A 114 26.40 -1.87 -9.18
C ARG A 114 25.17 -2.65 -9.66
N VAL A 115 24.10 -1.99 -10.10
CA VAL A 115 22.91 -2.66 -10.67
C VAL A 115 23.30 -3.53 -11.87
N ALA A 116 24.16 -3.03 -12.76
CA ALA A 116 24.67 -3.79 -13.90
C ALA A 116 25.56 -4.98 -13.47
N ARG A 117 26.32 -4.85 -12.37
CA ARG A 117 27.11 -5.95 -11.79
C ARG A 117 26.22 -7.01 -11.13
N ALA A 118 25.24 -6.60 -10.33
CA ALA A 118 24.26 -7.48 -9.71
C ALA A 118 23.51 -8.32 -10.75
N ARG A 119 23.03 -7.69 -11.84
CA ARG A 119 22.37 -8.40 -12.96
C ARG A 119 23.29 -9.44 -13.64
N ARG A 120 24.61 -9.21 -13.72
CA ARG A 120 25.57 -10.21 -14.23
C ARG A 120 25.87 -11.34 -13.24
N LEU A 121 25.54 -11.19 -11.96
CA LEU A 121 25.69 -12.20 -10.91
C LEU A 121 24.41 -13.05 -10.72
N GLY A 122 23.32 -12.72 -11.41
CA GLY A 122 22.03 -13.41 -11.32
C GLY A 122 21.51 -13.45 -9.88
N THR A 123 21.07 -14.63 -9.44
CA THR A 123 20.59 -14.87 -8.06
C THR A 123 21.61 -14.54 -6.97
N THR A 124 22.92 -14.55 -7.27
CA THR A 124 23.97 -14.14 -6.31
C THR A 124 24.20 -12.63 -6.27
N GLY A 125 23.45 -11.85 -7.07
CA GLY A 125 23.59 -10.40 -7.17
C GLY A 125 23.00 -9.58 -6.02
N GLY A 126 22.21 -10.18 -5.12
CA GLY A 126 21.44 -9.48 -4.08
C GLY A 126 22.26 -8.50 -3.25
N ALA A 127 23.46 -8.88 -2.80
CA ALA A 127 24.36 -8.01 -2.02
C ALA A 127 24.86 -6.77 -2.81
N GLU A 128 25.15 -6.91 -4.11
CA GLU A 128 25.53 -5.78 -4.95
C GLU A 128 24.33 -4.88 -5.29
N MET A 129 23.12 -5.43 -5.35
CA MET A 129 21.88 -4.68 -5.55
C MET A 129 21.50 -3.89 -4.29
N ARG A 130 21.58 -4.51 -3.11
CA ARG A 130 21.40 -3.84 -1.80
C ARG A 130 22.38 -2.68 -1.64
N ALA A 131 23.67 -2.91 -1.89
CA ALA A 131 24.71 -1.87 -1.87
C ALA A 131 24.58 -0.81 -2.99
N ALA A 132 23.69 -0.99 -3.96
CA ALA A 132 23.27 0.05 -4.91
C ALA A 132 22.11 0.87 -4.33
N LEU A 133 21.10 0.19 -3.77
CA LEU A 133 19.92 0.81 -3.15
C LEU A 133 20.29 1.68 -1.93
N GLU A 134 21.32 1.29 -1.16
CA GLU A 134 21.86 2.06 -0.03
C GLU A 134 22.45 3.44 -0.42
N LEU A 135 22.74 3.69 -1.70
CA LEU A 135 23.18 5.01 -2.19
C LEU A 135 22.05 6.05 -2.17
N TRP A 136 20.79 5.61 -2.04
CA TRP A 136 19.60 6.47 -2.07
C TRP A 136 19.27 7.05 -0.70
N ARG A 137 19.29 8.37 -0.61
CA ARG A 137 19.22 9.15 0.64
C ARG A 137 18.02 10.11 0.61
N GLY A 138 16.91 9.60 0.08
CA GLY A 138 15.64 10.33 -0.12
C GLY A 138 15.40 10.74 -1.56
N GLU A 139 14.59 11.80 -1.74
CA GLU A 139 14.20 12.34 -3.05
C GLU A 139 15.42 12.81 -3.86
N ALA A 140 15.61 12.27 -5.08
CA ALA A 140 16.72 12.64 -5.95
C ALA A 140 16.67 14.12 -6.35
N LEU A 141 17.83 14.79 -6.34
CA LEU A 141 17.95 16.24 -6.50
C LEU A 141 17.10 17.03 -5.49
N GLY A 142 16.97 16.51 -4.26
CA GLY A 142 16.12 17.05 -3.21
C GLY A 142 16.39 18.53 -2.92
N GLY A 143 15.33 19.33 -2.86
CA GLY A 143 15.39 20.78 -2.68
C GLY A 143 15.63 21.60 -3.96
N LEU A 144 15.84 20.97 -5.12
CA LEU A 144 15.77 21.62 -6.43
C LEU A 144 14.36 21.47 -7.05
N ARG A 145 13.99 22.40 -7.93
CA ARG A 145 12.67 22.51 -8.57
C ARG A 145 12.82 23.10 -9.98
N GLY A 146 12.02 22.65 -10.93
CA GLY A 146 12.01 23.13 -12.32
C GLY A 146 12.02 21.96 -13.32
N PRO A 147 11.50 22.14 -14.55
CA PRO A 147 11.14 21.02 -15.43
C PRO A 147 12.25 20.00 -15.69
N LEU A 148 13.50 20.44 -15.84
CA LEU A 148 14.65 19.57 -16.01
C LEU A 148 14.93 18.71 -14.75
N PHE A 149 14.88 19.30 -13.56
CA PHE A 149 15.10 18.58 -12.30
C PHE A 149 13.92 17.65 -11.97
N ASP A 150 12.69 18.09 -12.22
CA ASP A 150 11.47 17.30 -11.97
C ASP A 150 11.31 16.15 -13.00
N SER A 151 11.88 16.30 -14.21
CA SER A 151 12.03 15.21 -15.19
C SER A 151 13.15 14.23 -14.78
N ALA A 152 14.33 14.74 -14.44
CA ALA A 152 15.46 13.93 -14.01
C ALA A 152 15.15 13.12 -12.75
N ARG A 153 14.44 13.72 -11.78
CA ARG A 153 13.95 13.07 -10.55
C ARG A 153 13.03 11.89 -10.85
N ARG A 154 12.07 12.05 -11.78
CA ARG A 154 11.19 10.96 -12.21
C ARG A 154 11.99 9.82 -12.86
N ARG A 155 12.85 10.12 -13.84
CA ARG A 155 13.71 9.08 -14.46
C ARG A 155 14.52 8.32 -13.41
N LEU A 156 15.14 9.03 -12.48
CA LEU A 156 15.90 8.43 -11.37
C LEU A 156 15.00 7.58 -10.46
N ALA A 157 13.80 8.03 -10.11
CA ALA A 157 12.85 7.24 -9.33
C ALA A 157 12.46 5.92 -10.03
N GLU A 158 12.20 5.95 -11.34
CA GLU A 158 11.97 4.73 -12.14
C GLU A 158 13.19 3.80 -12.17
N GLU A 159 14.41 4.36 -12.26
CA GLU A 159 15.66 3.59 -12.18
C GLU A 159 15.82 2.90 -10.80
N ARG A 160 15.40 3.54 -9.70
CA ARG A 160 15.36 2.88 -8.37
C ARG A 160 14.31 1.79 -8.29
N ALA A 161 13.08 2.05 -8.73
CA ALA A 161 12.00 1.07 -8.67
C ALA A 161 12.38 -0.21 -9.45
N ALA A 162 12.91 -0.07 -10.67
CA ALA A 162 13.39 -1.19 -11.49
C ALA A 162 14.66 -1.90 -10.96
N ALA A 163 15.41 -1.26 -10.05
CA ALA A 163 16.48 -1.92 -9.30
C ALA A 163 15.94 -2.67 -8.07
N PHE A 164 14.92 -2.12 -7.41
CA PHE A 164 14.26 -2.75 -6.28
C PHE A 164 13.40 -3.96 -6.68
N GLU A 165 12.73 -3.92 -7.83
CA GLU A 165 11.98 -5.08 -8.38
C GLU A 165 12.92 -6.26 -8.65
N ALA A 166 14.08 -6.00 -9.27
CA ALA A 166 15.12 -7.00 -9.50
C ALA A 166 15.82 -7.45 -8.20
N TYR A 167 15.88 -6.60 -7.18
CA TYR A 167 16.34 -6.98 -5.83
C TYR A 167 15.34 -7.91 -5.15
N ALA A 168 14.05 -7.59 -5.22
CA ALA A 168 12.98 -8.39 -4.64
C ALA A 168 12.93 -9.79 -5.25
N GLU A 169 13.08 -9.89 -6.58
CA GLU A 169 13.23 -11.15 -7.29
C GLU A 169 14.40 -12.00 -6.74
N MET A 170 15.58 -11.39 -6.54
CA MET A 170 16.77 -12.07 -6.02
C MET A 170 16.57 -12.58 -4.58
N GLU A 171 16.11 -11.74 -3.65
CA GLU A 171 15.93 -12.14 -2.24
C GLU A 171 14.77 -13.16 -2.09
N VAL A 172 13.68 -13.03 -2.87
CA VAL A 172 12.56 -13.99 -2.86
C VAL A 172 12.95 -15.33 -3.49
N ALA A 173 13.86 -15.35 -4.48
CA ALA A 173 14.45 -16.57 -5.01
C ALA A 173 15.48 -17.21 -4.04
N ALA A 174 16.22 -16.40 -3.28
CA ALA A 174 17.11 -16.87 -2.21
C ALA A 174 16.35 -17.38 -0.96
N GLY A 175 15.05 -17.11 -0.87
CA GLY A 175 14.18 -17.54 0.22
C GLY A 175 14.04 -16.52 1.36
N GLU A 176 14.67 -15.34 1.29
CA GLU A 176 14.63 -14.29 2.34
C GLU A 176 13.42 -13.35 2.22
N HIS A 177 12.31 -13.90 1.74
CA HIS A 177 11.06 -13.20 1.45
C HIS A 177 10.43 -12.50 2.66
N ALA A 178 10.50 -13.10 3.86
CA ALA A 178 9.88 -12.56 5.07
C ALA A 178 10.53 -11.24 5.54
N GLY A 179 11.86 -11.13 5.42
CA GLY A 179 12.59 -9.92 5.80
C GLY A 179 12.38 -8.74 4.84
N LEU A 180 11.94 -9.02 3.60
CA LEU A 180 11.75 -8.02 2.55
C LEU A 180 10.39 -7.29 2.65
N VAL A 181 9.38 -7.87 3.32
CA VAL A 181 8.02 -7.32 3.40
C VAL A 181 7.96 -5.84 3.83
N PRO A 182 8.69 -5.36 4.87
CA PRO A 182 8.64 -3.95 5.27
C PRO A 182 9.16 -2.99 4.20
N GLU A 183 10.17 -3.39 3.43
CA GLU A 183 10.70 -2.58 2.33
C GLU A 183 9.77 -2.59 1.11
N LEU A 184 9.16 -3.74 0.81
CA LEU A 184 8.14 -3.87 -0.23
C LEU A 184 6.91 -2.99 0.06
N VAL A 185 6.41 -2.98 1.30
CA VAL A 185 5.31 -2.07 1.70
C VAL A 185 5.70 -0.61 1.46
N ARG A 186 6.91 -0.19 1.89
CA ARG A 186 7.41 1.18 1.67
C ARG A 186 7.52 1.54 0.18
N MET A 187 7.96 0.60 -0.66
CA MET A 187 8.10 0.80 -2.10
C MET A 187 6.74 0.82 -2.81
N VAL A 188 5.76 0.03 -2.36
CA VAL A 188 4.36 0.08 -2.84
C VAL A 188 3.69 1.40 -2.45
N ASP A 189 3.91 1.91 -1.24
CA ASP A 189 3.36 3.21 -0.81
C ASP A 189 3.94 4.39 -1.62
N GLU A 190 5.18 4.27 -2.11
CA GLU A 190 5.87 5.28 -2.93
C GLU A 190 5.58 5.15 -4.44
N PHE A 191 5.38 3.93 -4.95
CA PHE A 191 5.10 3.63 -6.36
C PHE A 191 3.81 2.80 -6.53
N PRO A 192 2.63 3.31 -6.11
CA PRO A 192 1.43 2.51 -5.92
C PRO A 192 0.77 1.95 -7.19
N LEU A 193 1.26 2.33 -8.37
CA LEU A 193 0.78 1.87 -9.67
C LEU A 193 1.74 0.89 -10.38
N ARG A 194 2.86 0.51 -9.73
CA ARG A 194 3.79 -0.50 -10.25
C ARG A 194 3.38 -1.91 -9.80
N GLU A 195 2.71 -2.63 -10.69
CA GLU A 195 2.18 -3.98 -10.45
C GLU A 195 3.24 -5.01 -9.99
N GLU A 196 4.49 -4.88 -10.46
CA GLU A 196 5.60 -5.74 -10.04
C GLU A 196 5.91 -5.63 -8.54
N LEU A 197 5.84 -4.42 -7.95
CA LEU A 197 6.05 -4.24 -6.51
C LEU A 197 4.90 -4.87 -5.70
N HIS A 198 3.67 -4.79 -6.21
CA HIS A 198 2.52 -5.49 -5.63
C HIS A 198 2.69 -7.02 -5.73
N TYR A 199 3.11 -7.54 -6.89
CA TYR A 199 3.39 -8.97 -7.10
C TYR A 199 4.37 -9.51 -6.06
N TRP A 200 5.52 -8.84 -5.89
CA TRP A 200 6.53 -9.27 -4.92
C TRP A 200 6.04 -9.13 -3.47
N LEU A 201 5.27 -8.09 -3.13
CA LEU A 201 4.65 -7.94 -1.80
C LEU A 201 3.67 -9.09 -1.50
N ILE A 202 2.76 -9.38 -2.42
CA ILE A 202 1.73 -10.43 -2.29
C ILE A 202 2.39 -11.82 -2.19
N LEU A 203 3.39 -12.10 -3.01
CA LEU A 203 4.14 -13.37 -2.97
C LEU A 203 4.96 -13.52 -1.68
N ALA A 204 5.61 -12.43 -1.21
CA ALA A 204 6.36 -12.44 0.03
C ALA A 204 5.45 -12.63 1.26
N LEU A 205 4.30 -11.97 1.30
CA LEU A 205 3.27 -12.18 2.33
C LEU A 205 2.76 -13.63 2.33
N TYR A 206 2.40 -14.17 1.16
CA TYR A 206 1.92 -15.55 1.03
C TYR A 206 2.96 -16.57 1.50
N ARG A 207 4.22 -16.46 1.03
CA ARG A 207 5.31 -17.35 1.46
C ARG A 207 5.63 -17.23 2.96
N SER A 208 5.38 -16.07 3.56
CA SER A 208 5.46 -15.85 5.02
C SER A 208 4.29 -16.44 5.81
N GLY A 209 3.39 -17.22 5.18
CA GLY A 209 2.16 -17.74 5.80
C GLY A 209 1.05 -16.71 5.97
N ARG A 210 1.23 -15.46 5.51
CA ARG A 210 0.31 -14.34 5.71
C ARG A 210 -0.69 -14.23 4.55
N GLN A 211 -1.33 -15.36 4.20
CA GLN A 211 -2.23 -15.49 3.04
C GLN A 211 -3.36 -14.45 3.04
N ALA A 212 -3.99 -14.19 4.19
CA ALA A 212 -5.05 -13.18 4.31
C ALA A 212 -4.57 -11.77 3.95
N GLU A 213 -3.35 -11.41 4.35
CA GLU A 213 -2.74 -10.11 4.03
C GLU A 213 -2.32 -10.02 2.56
N ALA A 214 -1.85 -11.13 1.97
CA ALA A 214 -1.58 -11.22 0.53
C ALA A 214 -2.85 -10.99 -0.32
N LEU A 215 -3.98 -11.56 0.09
CA LEU A 215 -5.28 -11.36 -0.58
C LEU A 215 -5.84 -9.94 -0.38
N ILE A 216 -5.60 -9.32 0.78
CA ILE A 216 -5.88 -7.90 1.04
C ILE A 216 -5.05 -7.02 0.10
N ALA A 217 -3.73 -7.22 0.05
CA ALA A 217 -2.83 -6.43 -0.80
C ALA A 217 -3.19 -6.52 -2.30
N TYR A 218 -3.61 -7.69 -2.80
CA TYR A 218 -4.12 -7.83 -4.17
C TYR A 218 -5.39 -6.99 -4.43
N ARG A 219 -6.36 -7.02 -3.50
CA ARG A 219 -7.59 -6.22 -3.63
C ARG A 219 -7.25 -4.73 -3.63
N ASP A 220 -6.42 -4.28 -2.70
CA ASP A 220 -6.09 -2.86 -2.52
C ASP A 220 -5.26 -2.32 -3.72
N ALA A 221 -4.43 -3.18 -4.33
CA ALA A 221 -3.75 -2.90 -5.59
C ALA A 221 -4.75 -2.76 -6.75
N ARG A 222 -5.67 -3.73 -6.90
CA ARG A 222 -6.71 -3.74 -7.92
C ARG A 222 -7.64 -2.53 -7.83
N GLU A 223 -8.13 -2.20 -6.64
CA GLU A 223 -8.99 -1.04 -6.41
C GLU A 223 -8.27 0.25 -6.86
N ARG A 224 -6.98 0.40 -6.57
CA ARG A 224 -6.20 1.58 -6.98
C ARG A 224 -5.91 1.66 -8.49
N LEU A 225 -5.63 0.53 -9.16
CA LEU A 225 -5.46 0.49 -10.62
C LEU A 225 -6.75 0.87 -11.35
N VAL A 226 -7.90 0.40 -10.84
CA VAL A 226 -9.22 0.76 -11.38
C VAL A 226 -9.58 2.23 -11.09
N GLU A 227 -9.24 2.76 -9.91
CA GLU A 227 -9.54 4.15 -9.54
C GLU A 227 -8.67 5.21 -10.24
N GLU A 228 -7.35 4.99 -10.32
CA GLU A 228 -6.39 5.99 -10.84
C GLU A 228 -6.11 5.85 -12.34
N LEU A 229 -6.20 4.64 -12.90
CA LEU A 229 -5.90 4.35 -14.32
C LEU A 229 -7.08 3.79 -15.12
N GLY A 230 -8.15 3.32 -14.46
CA GLY A 230 -9.30 2.71 -15.15
C GLY A 230 -9.03 1.32 -15.72
N ILE A 231 -7.99 0.63 -15.25
CA ILE A 231 -7.57 -0.70 -15.76
C ILE A 231 -7.70 -1.79 -14.68
N GLU A 232 -7.93 -3.01 -15.13
CA GLU A 232 -7.81 -4.23 -14.30
C GLU A 232 -6.32 -4.66 -14.18
N PRO A 233 -5.94 -5.41 -13.13
CA PRO A 233 -4.59 -5.93 -12.96
C PRO A 233 -4.10 -6.79 -14.14
N GLY A 234 -2.82 -6.66 -14.46
CA GLY A 234 -2.12 -7.45 -15.46
C GLY A 234 -2.09 -8.95 -15.13
N GLU A 235 -1.95 -9.77 -16.17
CA GLU A 235 -2.10 -11.23 -16.13
C GLU A 235 -1.33 -11.88 -14.96
N ARG A 236 -0.02 -11.64 -14.87
CA ARG A 236 0.88 -12.15 -13.82
C ARG A 236 0.38 -11.87 -12.39
N LEU A 237 -0.25 -10.72 -12.16
CA LEU A 237 -0.77 -10.33 -10.84
C LEU A 237 -2.10 -11.06 -10.52
N ARG A 238 -2.95 -11.27 -11.53
CA ARG A 238 -4.16 -12.11 -11.42
C ARG A 238 -3.82 -13.59 -11.24
N GLU A 239 -2.81 -14.10 -11.93
CA GLU A 239 -2.33 -15.48 -11.81
C GLU A 239 -1.83 -15.78 -10.41
N LEU A 240 -1.02 -14.89 -9.83
CA LEU A 240 -0.59 -14.99 -8.44
C LEU A 240 -1.79 -15.08 -7.48
N HIS A 241 -2.78 -14.20 -7.64
CA HIS A 241 -4.01 -14.23 -6.84
C HIS A 241 -4.78 -15.56 -6.99
N LEU A 242 -4.94 -16.07 -8.21
CA LEU A 242 -5.62 -17.34 -8.48
C LEU A 242 -4.85 -18.55 -7.92
N GLY A 243 -3.52 -18.56 -7.99
CA GLY A 243 -2.68 -19.59 -7.39
C GLY A 243 -2.75 -19.57 -5.85
N ILE A 244 -2.77 -18.38 -5.24
CA ILE A 244 -2.95 -18.21 -3.79
C ILE A 244 -4.32 -18.71 -3.34
N LEU A 245 -5.39 -18.47 -4.11
CA LEU A 245 -6.73 -19.00 -3.82
C LEU A 245 -6.83 -20.53 -3.97
N ARG A 246 -5.96 -21.14 -4.77
CA ARG A 246 -5.91 -22.60 -5.00
C ARG A 246 -4.95 -23.34 -4.05
N GLY A 247 -4.13 -22.62 -3.30
CA GLY A 247 -3.03 -23.21 -2.52
C GLY A 247 -1.94 -23.84 -3.41
N ASP A 248 -1.65 -23.22 -4.56
CA ASP A 248 -0.80 -23.79 -5.61
C ASP A 248 0.62 -24.12 -5.09
N PRO A 249 1.07 -25.39 -5.16
CA PRO A 249 2.40 -25.79 -4.68
C PRO A 249 3.57 -25.07 -5.35
N SER A 250 3.42 -24.58 -6.58
CA SER A 250 4.47 -23.82 -7.28
C SER A 250 4.78 -22.47 -6.63
N LEU A 251 3.83 -21.91 -5.87
CA LEU A 251 4.01 -20.66 -5.12
C LEU A 251 4.74 -20.85 -3.78
N SER A 252 4.93 -22.10 -3.32
CA SER A 252 5.67 -22.41 -2.09
C SER A 252 7.07 -21.76 -2.08
N ALA A 253 7.58 -21.44 -0.91
CA ALA A 253 8.97 -21.00 -0.79
C ALA A 253 9.93 -22.12 -1.22
N PRO A 254 11.06 -21.81 -1.90
CA PRO A 254 12.09 -22.81 -2.15
C PRO A 254 12.57 -23.37 -0.82
N ALA A 255 12.74 -24.69 -0.74
CA ALA A 255 13.19 -25.34 0.49
C ALA A 255 14.58 -24.80 0.89
N ARG A 256 14.63 -24.05 2.00
CA ARG A 256 15.90 -23.58 2.57
C ARG A 256 16.77 -24.82 2.83
N PRO A 257 18.00 -24.89 2.30
CA PRO A 257 18.87 -26.04 2.58
C PRO A 257 19.00 -26.17 4.11
N PRO A 258 18.89 -27.40 4.66
CA PRO A 258 18.89 -27.58 6.10
C PRO A 258 20.18 -26.99 6.67
N PHE A 259 20.05 -26.19 7.73
CA PHE A 259 21.22 -25.77 8.49
C PHE A 259 22.02 -27.03 8.86
N PRO A 260 23.36 -27.05 8.67
CA PRO A 260 24.16 -28.16 9.15
C PRO A 260 23.89 -28.31 10.64
N ALA A 261 23.39 -29.48 11.04
CA ALA A 261 23.09 -29.74 12.44
C ALA A 261 24.34 -29.46 13.29
N PRO A 262 24.21 -28.86 14.48
CA PRO A 262 25.35 -28.70 15.37
C PRO A 262 26.01 -30.08 15.55
N PRO A 263 27.33 -30.20 15.39
CA PRO A 263 27.99 -31.50 15.27
C PRO A 263 27.65 -32.33 16.50
N THR A 264 27.02 -33.49 16.26
CA THR A 264 26.65 -34.43 17.33
C THR A 264 27.88 -34.67 18.19
N PRO A 265 27.82 -34.43 19.51
CA PRO A 265 28.98 -34.68 20.36
C PRO A 265 29.41 -36.14 20.18
N PRO A 266 30.72 -36.42 20.07
CA PRO A 266 31.19 -37.77 19.86
C PRO A 266 30.66 -38.68 20.99
N PRO A 267 30.30 -39.94 20.70
CA PRO A 267 29.73 -40.82 21.70
C PRO A 267 30.70 -40.94 22.88
N SER A 268 30.21 -40.60 24.07
CA SER A 268 31.00 -40.63 25.30
C SER A 268 31.63 -42.00 25.47
N SER A 269 32.97 -42.05 25.51
CA SER A 269 33.72 -43.28 25.72
C SER A 269 33.47 -43.83 27.13
N GLU A 270 32.51 -44.74 27.27
CA GLU A 270 32.39 -45.54 28.49
C GLU A 270 33.68 -46.35 28.73
N PRO A 271 34.07 -46.57 29.99
CA PRO A 271 35.39 -47.08 30.34
C PRO A 271 35.63 -48.52 29.88
N ALA A 272 36.91 -48.84 29.65
CA ALA A 272 37.33 -50.14 29.16
C ALA A 272 36.94 -51.30 30.09
N GLN A 273 36.63 -52.44 29.48
CA GLN A 273 36.10 -53.63 30.14
C GLN A 273 37.07 -54.23 31.17
N THR A 274 36.56 -54.65 32.32
CA THR A 274 37.10 -55.83 33.03
C THR A 274 35.98 -56.79 33.43
N SER A 275 36.07 -57.99 32.88
CA SER A 275 35.38 -59.21 33.32
C SER A 275 36.48 -60.27 33.58
N PRO A 276 36.20 -61.43 34.21
CA PRO A 276 34.91 -61.96 34.63
C PRO A 276 34.87 -62.47 36.10
N ALA A 277 33.69 -62.90 36.60
CA ALA A 277 33.47 -64.29 37.08
C ALA A 277 32.11 -64.52 37.80
N ARG A 278 31.54 -65.71 37.54
CA ARG A 278 30.76 -66.58 38.45
C ARG A 278 29.57 -66.02 39.27
N SER A 279 28.37 -66.28 38.73
CA SER A 279 27.33 -67.18 39.30
C SER A 279 26.98 -67.14 40.81
N VAL A 280 25.69 -66.98 41.13
CA VAL A 280 24.76 -68.06 41.57
C VAL A 280 23.32 -67.48 41.69
N SER A 281 22.30 -68.34 41.80
CA SER A 281 20.85 -68.04 41.80
C SER A 281 20.22 -68.29 43.21
N PRO A 282 18.88 -68.42 43.42
CA PRO A 282 17.91 -67.34 43.62
C PRO A 282 17.10 -67.39 44.95
N GLY A 283 16.25 -66.37 45.20
CA GLY A 283 15.07 -66.44 46.09
C GLY A 283 15.04 -65.44 47.26
N ARG A 284 13.94 -65.26 48.02
CA ARG A 284 12.51 -65.64 47.82
C ARG A 284 11.60 -64.95 48.88
N ALA A 285 10.48 -64.35 48.44
CA ALA A 285 9.39 -63.75 49.29
C ALA A 285 9.82 -62.57 50.19
N GLY A 286 8.96 -61.70 50.73
CA GLY A 286 7.50 -61.42 50.62
C GLY A 286 7.22 -60.04 51.30
N ALA A 287 6.03 -59.46 51.44
CA ALA A 287 4.66 -59.80 51.02
C ALA A 287 3.79 -58.49 50.97
N SER A 288 2.48 -58.58 50.68
CA SER A 288 1.48 -57.48 50.75
C SER A 288 0.99 -57.23 52.20
N PRO A 289 0.15 -56.21 52.56
CA PRO A 289 -0.53 -55.18 51.75
C PRO A 289 -0.53 -53.73 52.34
N ALA A 290 -1.33 -52.82 51.73
CA ALA A 290 -1.77 -51.50 52.27
C ALA A 290 -3.11 -51.63 53.08
N PRO A 291 -3.86 -50.58 53.54
CA PRO A 291 -3.75 -49.09 53.50
C PRO A 291 -3.87 -48.47 54.96
N PRO A 292 -4.53 -47.33 55.33
CA PRO A 292 -5.11 -46.15 54.63
C PRO A 292 -4.90 -44.72 55.25
N ALA A 293 -5.27 -43.69 54.44
CA ALA A 293 -5.99 -42.42 54.69
C ALA A 293 -5.93 -41.56 56.00
N GLU A 294 -5.57 -40.27 55.81
CA GLU A 294 -6.29 -39.01 56.23
C GLU A 294 -6.57 -38.66 57.73
N PRO A 295 -7.16 -37.47 58.07
CA PRO A 295 -6.82 -36.08 57.67
C PRO A 295 -6.78 -35.08 58.87
N VAL A 296 -6.41 -33.79 58.65
CA VAL A 296 -6.68 -32.65 59.57
C VAL A 296 -7.01 -31.37 58.77
N GLU A 297 -7.78 -30.45 59.37
CA GLU A 297 -8.60 -29.42 58.70
C GLU A 297 -8.04 -27.97 58.69
N SER A 298 -8.67 -27.10 57.89
CA SER A 298 -8.54 -25.62 57.92
C SER A 298 -9.39 -24.98 59.03
N PRO A 299 -9.19 -23.68 59.36
CA PRO A 299 -10.35 -22.77 59.26
C PRO A 299 -10.07 -21.32 58.79
N THR A 300 -11.18 -20.63 58.48
CA THR A 300 -11.34 -19.32 57.81
C THR A 300 -11.32 -18.10 58.75
N ALA A 301 -10.91 -16.90 58.28
CA ALA A 301 -11.32 -15.62 58.88
C ALA A 301 -11.33 -14.38 57.92
N ARG A 302 -12.32 -13.50 58.10
CA ARG A 302 -12.59 -12.16 57.49
C ARG A 302 -13.79 -11.54 58.29
N PRO A 303 -14.29 -10.30 58.09
CA PRO A 303 -13.71 -9.00 57.70
C PRO A 303 -14.11 -7.84 58.68
N SER A 304 -13.68 -6.58 58.44
CA SER A 304 -14.42 -5.28 58.64
C SER A 304 -13.44 -4.09 58.52
N ARG A 305 -13.67 -2.98 57.80
CA ARG A 305 -14.75 -1.95 57.71
C ARG A 305 -14.69 -0.84 58.78
N LEU A 306 -14.25 0.37 58.38
CA LEU A 306 -14.96 1.67 58.55
C LEU A 306 -14.31 2.79 57.69
N GLY A 307 -14.98 3.94 57.61
CA GLY A 307 -14.56 5.25 57.04
C GLY A 307 -15.62 6.30 57.45
N PRO A 308 -15.79 7.49 56.82
CA PRO A 308 -14.97 8.22 55.83
C PRO A 308 -14.67 9.69 56.25
N ALA A 309 -13.97 10.50 55.42
CA ALA A 309 -14.08 11.98 55.37
C ALA A 309 -13.32 12.58 54.15
N GLU A 310 -13.57 13.86 53.83
CA GLU A 310 -13.05 14.61 52.67
C GLU A 310 -11.85 15.54 53.00
N VAL A 311 -11.16 16.08 51.99
CA VAL A 311 -11.09 17.54 51.67
C VAL A 311 -10.04 17.84 50.57
N SER A 312 -10.38 18.85 49.75
CA SER A 312 -9.73 19.48 48.58
C SER A 312 -8.20 19.61 48.48
N PRO A 313 -7.66 19.69 47.25
CA PRO A 313 -6.48 20.48 46.92
C PRO A 313 -6.86 21.93 46.56
N SER A 314 -6.10 22.93 47.04
CA SER A 314 -6.26 24.34 46.67
C SER A 314 -5.00 24.92 46.02
N SER A 315 -5.16 25.99 45.23
CA SER A 315 -4.14 26.57 44.35
C SER A 315 -3.60 27.92 44.85
N SER A 316 -2.36 28.26 44.42
CA SER A 316 -1.76 29.61 44.30
C SER A 316 -0.33 29.46 43.75
N GLY A 317 0.26 30.36 42.96
CA GLY A 317 -0.22 31.60 42.31
C GLY A 317 0.70 31.95 41.11
N LEU A 318 0.26 32.76 40.13
CA LEU A 318 0.41 34.23 40.06
C LEU A 318 1.85 34.68 39.68
N MET A 319 2.10 35.61 38.73
CA MET A 319 1.28 36.41 37.77
C MET A 319 1.96 36.30 36.36
N ASP A 320 1.74 37.07 35.29
CA ASP A 320 0.90 38.24 34.88
C ASP A 320 0.85 38.23 33.30
N ALA A 321 0.35 39.18 32.48
CA ALA A 321 -0.32 40.48 32.62
C ALA A 321 -1.13 40.85 31.35
N SER A 322 -2.00 41.88 31.46
CA SER A 322 -2.44 42.82 30.39
C SER A 322 -3.24 42.30 29.16
N ALA A 323 -4.24 43.00 28.59
CA ALA A 323 -5.47 43.64 29.10
C ALA A 323 -6.06 44.58 28.00
N ALA A 324 -7.33 44.40 27.63
CA ALA A 324 -8.15 45.34 26.84
C ALA A 324 -9.65 45.06 27.09
N SER A 325 -10.55 46.04 26.88
CA SER A 325 -11.76 46.16 27.72
C SER A 325 -13.15 46.01 27.06
N LEU A 326 -14.11 45.73 27.96
CA LEU A 326 -15.61 45.68 27.91
C LEU A 326 -16.30 46.95 27.31
N PRO A 327 -17.66 47.02 27.11
CA PRO A 327 -18.80 46.26 27.70
C PRO A 327 -19.79 45.61 26.68
N SER A 328 -20.78 44.75 27.01
CA SER A 328 -21.56 44.37 28.21
C SER A 328 -22.93 45.07 28.41
N SER A 329 -24.03 44.30 28.27
CA SER A 329 -25.42 44.61 28.67
C SER A 329 -26.14 43.32 29.11
N GLY A 330 -27.13 43.43 30.01
CA GLY A 330 -27.75 42.35 30.79
C GLY A 330 -29.21 41.95 30.47
N PRO A 331 -29.93 41.25 31.39
CA PRO A 331 -30.80 40.11 31.00
C PRO A 331 -32.25 40.09 31.60
N ALA A 332 -32.91 38.90 31.52
CA ALA A 332 -34.25 38.49 32.05
C ALA A 332 -35.48 38.86 31.16
N ASP A 333 -36.60 38.12 31.05
CA ASP A 333 -37.21 37.01 31.84
C ASP A 333 -38.00 35.98 30.95
N ASP A 334 -38.60 34.93 31.56
CA ASP A 334 -39.43 33.84 30.96
C ASP A 334 -40.94 33.98 31.34
N PRO A 335 -41.94 33.45 30.57
CA PRO A 335 -42.65 32.24 31.05
C PRO A 335 -43.30 31.29 30.00
N ALA A 336 -43.53 30.04 30.43
CA ALA A 336 -44.03 28.88 29.66
C ALA A 336 -45.54 28.83 29.27
N VAL A 337 -45.88 27.97 28.27
CA VAL A 337 -47.24 27.47 27.95
C VAL A 337 -47.24 25.96 27.56
N ARG A 338 -48.37 25.26 27.71
CA ARG A 338 -48.60 23.79 27.56
C ARG A 338 -49.05 23.32 26.15
N PRO A 339 -48.96 22.00 25.83
CA PRO A 339 -49.56 21.38 24.63
C PRO A 339 -51.01 20.83 24.82
N PRO A 340 -51.83 20.74 23.75
CA PRO A 340 -53.12 20.03 23.69
C PRO A 340 -53.04 18.63 22.97
N PRO A 341 -54.12 17.80 22.94
CA PRO A 341 -53.97 16.34 23.05
C PRO A 341 -54.49 15.46 21.86
N LEU A 342 -54.46 14.14 22.08
CA LEU A 342 -54.94 13.04 21.22
C LEU A 342 -56.48 12.89 21.16
N GLY A 343 -56.97 12.25 20.10
CA GLY A 343 -58.34 11.71 19.96
C GLY A 343 -58.38 10.49 19.01
N GLN A 344 -59.30 9.54 19.25
CA GLN A 344 -59.46 8.29 18.48
C GLN A 344 -60.87 8.16 17.83
N VAL A 345 -61.15 6.97 17.27
CA VAL A 345 -62.43 6.42 16.77
C VAL A 345 -62.72 6.72 15.28
N GLY A 346 -63.05 5.72 14.43
CA GLY A 346 -63.04 4.27 14.68
C GLY A 346 -63.62 3.42 13.52
N THR A 347 -63.50 2.09 13.68
CA THR A 347 -64.32 0.97 13.10
C THR A 347 -64.72 0.93 11.61
N SER A 348 -64.50 -0.24 10.99
CA SER A 348 -64.93 -0.65 9.65
C SER A 348 -66.47 -0.70 9.45
N PRO A 349 -66.96 -0.83 8.20
CA PRO A 349 -67.36 -2.17 7.75
C PRO A 349 -67.01 -2.52 6.28
N SER A 350 -67.19 -3.78 5.91
CA SER A 350 -67.18 -4.28 4.51
C SER A 350 -68.60 -4.52 4.01
N PHE A 351 -68.87 -4.35 2.71
CA PHE A 351 -69.95 -5.04 2.00
C PHE A 351 -69.67 -5.15 0.48
N SER A 352 -70.44 -5.96 -0.25
CA SER A 352 -70.06 -6.48 -1.58
C SER A 352 -71.07 -6.24 -2.72
N GLY A 353 -70.54 -6.04 -3.94
CA GLY A 353 -71.16 -6.34 -5.25
C GLY A 353 -72.11 -5.28 -5.84
N PRO A 354 -72.79 -5.58 -6.98
CA PRO A 354 -72.50 -6.65 -7.98
C PRO A 354 -72.78 -6.23 -9.46
N VAL A 355 -72.83 -7.22 -10.40
CA VAL A 355 -73.56 -7.24 -11.71
C VAL A 355 -72.84 -6.77 -13.02
N ASP A 356 -72.66 -7.74 -13.94
CA ASP A 356 -72.78 -7.78 -15.44
C ASP A 356 -72.14 -6.74 -16.40
N ALA A 357 -71.98 -6.98 -17.74
CA ALA A 357 -71.71 -8.20 -18.55
C ALA A 357 -71.50 -7.84 -20.06
N SER A 358 -71.12 -8.84 -20.87
CA SER A 358 -71.36 -8.96 -22.34
C SER A 358 -70.36 -8.35 -23.35
N ALA A 359 -70.61 -8.66 -24.64
CA ALA A 359 -69.96 -8.23 -25.90
C ALA A 359 -68.67 -8.93 -26.38
N VAL A 360 -68.85 -10.13 -26.96
CA VAL A 360 -67.99 -10.72 -28.03
C VAL A 360 -68.82 -10.69 -29.33
N PRO A 361 -68.28 -10.26 -30.50
CA PRO A 361 -68.06 -11.25 -31.58
C PRO A 361 -66.93 -10.93 -32.60
N SER A 362 -66.29 -12.00 -33.13
CA SER A 362 -65.82 -12.29 -34.53
C SER A 362 -65.23 -11.18 -35.45
N SER A 363 -64.32 -11.42 -36.41
CA SER A 363 -63.48 -12.56 -36.90
C SER A 363 -62.45 -11.95 -37.91
N SER A 364 -61.48 -12.60 -38.58
CA SER A 364 -61.33 -14.00 -39.06
C SER A 364 -59.86 -14.41 -39.37
N SER A 365 -59.67 -15.72 -39.60
CA SER A 365 -58.61 -16.47 -40.34
C SER A 365 -57.36 -15.77 -40.91
N GLY A 366 -56.14 -16.37 -40.86
CA GLY A 366 -55.70 -17.63 -40.21
C GLY A 366 -54.48 -18.33 -40.89
N SER A 367 -53.86 -19.30 -40.21
CA SER A 367 -52.96 -20.40 -40.69
C SER A 367 -51.68 -20.08 -41.49
N VAL A 368 -50.58 -20.86 -41.46
CA VAL A 368 -50.28 -22.21 -40.91
C VAL A 368 -48.82 -22.34 -40.40
N ASP A 369 -48.56 -23.36 -39.57
CA ASP A 369 -47.36 -24.19 -39.29
C ASP A 369 -45.99 -23.92 -40.00
N GLY A 370 -44.82 -24.27 -39.43
CA GLY A 370 -44.54 -24.83 -38.09
C GLY A 370 -43.17 -25.55 -37.95
N LEU A 371 -42.73 -25.73 -36.69
CA LEU A 371 -41.78 -26.73 -36.14
C LEU A 371 -40.24 -26.73 -36.46
N ALA A 372 -39.45 -26.81 -35.38
CA ALA A 372 -38.11 -27.43 -35.20
C ALA A 372 -36.82 -26.89 -35.88
N GLY A 373 -35.68 -27.02 -35.15
CA GLY A 373 -34.34 -27.18 -35.75
C GLY A 373 -33.15 -26.43 -35.12
N ARG A 374 -32.22 -27.16 -34.47
CA ARG A 374 -30.78 -26.81 -34.41
C ARG A 374 -30.03 -27.68 -35.43
N PRO A 375 -29.15 -27.11 -36.26
CA PRO A 375 -27.71 -27.45 -36.22
C PRO A 375 -26.86 -26.16 -36.04
N ALA A 376 -25.59 -26.14 -35.62
CA ALA A 376 -24.39 -26.95 -35.91
C ALA A 376 -23.69 -26.60 -37.25
N SER A 377 -22.36 -26.48 -37.22
CA SER A 377 -21.51 -25.94 -38.30
C SER A 377 -21.15 -26.95 -39.40
N PRO A 378 -20.89 -26.44 -40.62
CA PRO A 378 -19.65 -26.75 -41.37
C PRO A 378 -19.00 -25.47 -41.96
N GLY A 379 -17.86 -25.50 -42.67
CA GLY A 379 -16.95 -26.63 -42.91
C GLY A 379 -16.23 -26.67 -44.27
N ALA A 380 -15.42 -25.65 -44.60
CA ALA A 380 -14.32 -25.67 -45.60
C ALA A 380 -14.63 -25.92 -47.10
N LYS A 381 -13.55 -25.86 -47.93
CA LYS A 381 -13.41 -26.24 -49.37
C LYS A 381 -14.02 -25.28 -50.43
N GLU A 382 -13.43 -25.05 -51.63
CA GLU A 382 -12.07 -25.37 -52.13
C GLU A 382 -11.66 -24.58 -53.40
N GLY A 383 -10.34 -24.53 -53.69
CA GLY A 383 -9.76 -24.29 -55.03
C GLY A 383 -9.34 -22.86 -55.40
N SER A 384 -8.38 -22.64 -56.31
CA SER A 384 -7.38 -23.56 -56.90
C SER A 384 -6.32 -22.78 -57.72
N ALA A 385 -5.01 -23.00 -57.53
CA ALA A 385 -3.95 -22.77 -58.54
C ALA A 385 -2.53 -23.23 -58.11
N VAL A 386 -1.97 -24.19 -58.87
CA VAL A 386 -0.56 -24.26 -59.38
C VAL A 386 0.66 -24.23 -58.42
N SER A 387 1.40 -25.34 -58.41
CA SER A 387 2.82 -25.51 -58.01
C SER A 387 3.72 -25.59 -59.30
N PRO A 388 5.09 -25.76 -59.31
CA PRO A 388 5.97 -26.42 -58.33
C PRO A 388 7.37 -25.75 -58.10
N SER A 389 8.32 -26.52 -57.57
CA SER A 389 9.49 -26.12 -56.73
C SER A 389 10.87 -25.98 -57.42
N SER A 390 11.79 -25.28 -56.72
CA SER A 390 13.27 -25.49 -56.68
C SER A 390 14.11 -25.05 -57.92
N PRO A 391 15.46 -24.87 -57.82
CA PRO A 391 16.39 -25.21 -56.73
C PRO A 391 17.38 -24.09 -56.25
N ASP A 392 18.20 -24.44 -55.24
CA ASP A 392 19.46 -23.82 -54.75
C ASP A 392 20.66 -24.00 -55.73
N PRO A 393 21.91 -23.47 -55.53
CA PRO A 393 22.55 -22.98 -54.27
C PRO A 393 23.47 -21.70 -54.35
N ALA A 394 24.09 -21.37 -53.21
CA ALA A 394 25.33 -20.56 -52.97
C ALA A 394 25.17 -19.01 -52.94
N GLU A 395 25.97 -18.22 -52.20
CA GLU A 395 27.27 -18.42 -51.49
C GLU A 395 27.33 -17.85 -50.05
N SER A 396 28.41 -18.23 -49.31
CA SER A 396 29.16 -17.57 -48.20
C SER A 396 28.71 -16.20 -47.62
N SER A 397 29.00 -15.86 -46.34
CA SER A 397 29.81 -16.55 -45.31
C SER A 397 29.50 -16.06 -43.89
N ALA A 398 29.93 -16.80 -42.86
CA ALA A 398 29.73 -16.47 -41.44
C ALA A 398 31.04 -16.46 -40.64
N MET A 399 31.20 -15.50 -39.72
CA MET A 399 32.45 -15.28 -38.97
C MET A 399 32.32 -15.70 -37.48
N ARG A 400 33.20 -16.62 -37.03
CA ARG A 400 33.39 -16.99 -35.61
C ARG A 400 34.88 -17.24 -35.31
N PRO A 401 35.32 -17.29 -34.03
CA PRO A 401 36.68 -16.88 -33.64
C PRO A 401 37.75 -17.98 -33.65
N VAL A 402 39.00 -17.54 -33.50
CA VAL A 402 40.23 -18.37 -33.40
C VAL A 402 41.02 -17.99 -32.11
N PRO A 403 41.65 -18.94 -31.39
CA PRO A 403 42.35 -18.73 -30.11
C PRO A 403 43.86 -18.36 -30.28
N PRO A 404 44.67 -18.17 -29.20
CA PRO A 404 45.94 -17.42 -29.29
C PRO A 404 47.21 -18.23 -29.64
N GLY A 405 48.19 -17.52 -30.22
CA GLY A 405 49.57 -17.98 -30.47
C GLY A 405 50.60 -17.47 -29.44
N ARG A 406 51.88 -17.86 -29.58
CA ARG A 406 52.90 -17.84 -28.52
C ARG A 406 54.34 -17.83 -29.10
N VAL A 407 55.29 -17.12 -28.45
CA VAL A 407 56.73 -16.99 -28.84
C VAL A 407 56.87 -16.27 -30.22
N GLU A 408 57.93 -15.58 -30.67
CA GLU A 408 59.35 -15.36 -30.31
C GLU A 408 59.63 -13.83 -30.25
N ASP A 409 60.48 -13.27 -29.37
CA ASP A 409 61.91 -13.51 -29.00
C ASP A 409 62.91 -12.66 -29.83
N SER A 410 63.70 -11.84 -29.13
CA SER A 410 64.85 -11.07 -29.65
C SER A 410 65.55 -10.33 -28.49
N SER A 411 66.78 -10.75 -28.22
CA SER A 411 67.64 -10.30 -27.12
C SER A 411 68.46 -9.04 -27.40
N SER A 412 68.73 -8.27 -26.35
CA SER A 412 69.99 -7.55 -26.11
C SER A 412 70.06 -7.29 -24.60
N ASP A 413 70.90 -7.98 -23.82
CA ASP A 413 72.34 -7.70 -23.59
C ASP A 413 72.60 -6.33 -22.90
N ALA A 414 73.38 -6.23 -21.82
CA ALA A 414 74.01 -7.25 -20.96
C ALA A 414 74.43 -6.64 -19.58
N VAL A 415 74.91 -7.49 -18.65
CA VAL A 415 76.12 -7.33 -17.78
C VAL A 415 76.53 -5.90 -17.36
N GLU A 416 76.76 -5.50 -16.09
CA GLU A 416 77.05 -6.11 -14.76
C GLU A 416 76.67 -5.04 -13.68
N GLY A 417 76.79 -5.16 -12.34
CA GLY A 417 77.30 -6.19 -11.43
C GLY A 417 77.60 -5.63 -10.02
N ARG A 418 77.47 -6.47 -8.98
CA ARG A 418 78.25 -6.45 -7.70
C ARG A 418 78.16 -5.26 -6.70
N ALA A 419 77.26 -5.41 -5.73
CA ALA A 419 77.42 -5.22 -4.26
C ALA A 419 78.19 -4.04 -3.61
N ALA A 420 77.55 -3.35 -2.65
CA ALA A 420 78.19 -2.84 -1.41
C ALA A 420 77.21 -2.59 -0.24
N ARG A 421 77.67 -2.87 1.00
CA ARG A 421 77.26 -2.34 2.32
C ARG A 421 78.57 -1.88 2.99
N PRO A 422 78.64 -0.81 3.83
CA PRO A 422 78.22 -0.98 5.25
C PRO A 422 77.82 0.29 6.08
N SER A 423 77.20 0.00 7.23
CA SER A 423 77.30 0.58 8.59
C SER A 423 77.65 2.06 8.91
N SER A 424 76.77 2.70 9.70
CA SER A 424 77.05 3.35 11.01
C SER A 424 75.70 3.63 11.73
N LEU A 425 75.43 3.17 12.97
CA LEU A 425 75.92 3.53 14.31
C LEU A 425 75.37 4.86 14.89
N GLY A 426 74.83 4.81 16.11
CA GLY A 426 74.06 5.87 16.78
C GLY A 426 74.87 6.82 17.67
N PRO A 427 74.23 7.51 18.64
CA PRO A 427 74.19 6.93 19.99
C PRO A 427 72.85 7.13 20.77
N VAL A 428 72.85 6.75 22.05
CA VAL A 428 71.70 6.71 22.98
C VAL A 428 71.72 7.89 23.97
N GLY A 429 70.55 8.39 24.40
CA GLY A 429 70.42 9.34 25.51
C GLY A 429 68.96 9.57 25.96
N ALA A 430 68.72 9.57 27.28
CA ALA A 430 67.44 9.83 27.97
C ALA A 430 67.75 10.25 29.43
N PRO A 431 66.78 10.60 30.33
CA PRO A 431 65.34 10.83 30.17
C PRO A 431 64.84 12.17 30.80
N HIS A 432 63.56 12.54 30.56
CA HIS A 432 62.70 13.31 31.49
C HIS A 432 61.22 13.03 31.14
N VAL A 433 60.45 12.31 31.96
CA VAL A 433 59.72 12.77 33.17
C VAL A 433 58.52 13.69 32.84
N GLN A 434 57.32 13.10 32.90
CA GLN A 434 56.03 13.76 33.12
C GLN A 434 55.31 13.04 34.29
N PRO A 435 54.54 13.75 35.13
CA PRO A 435 53.87 13.14 36.29
C PRO A 435 52.49 12.52 35.97
N LEU A 436 52.20 11.43 36.67
CA LEU A 436 50.88 10.79 36.91
C LEU A 436 50.10 11.66 37.96
N PRO A 437 48.76 11.59 38.17
CA PRO A 437 47.94 10.37 38.24
C PRO A 437 46.53 10.48 37.56
N ASP A 438 45.56 9.55 37.61
CA ASP A 438 45.14 8.58 38.66
C ASP A 438 44.56 7.23 38.16
N HIS A 439 44.87 6.18 38.93
CA HIS A 439 44.12 4.92 39.15
C HIS A 439 43.79 4.00 37.93
N PRO A 440 43.39 2.73 38.15
CA PRO A 440 44.34 1.65 38.42
C PRO A 440 44.27 0.46 37.44
N GLN A 441 45.34 -0.33 37.35
CA GLN A 441 45.38 -1.54 36.50
C GLN A 441 45.03 -2.82 37.27
N THR A 442 44.38 -3.77 36.58
CA THR A 442 44.37 -5.21 36.93
C THR A 442 44.54 -6.07 35.67
N LEU A 443 45.25 -7.18 35.81
CA LEU A 443 45.61 -8.14 34.75
C LEU A 443 44.51 -9.22 34.52
N PRO A 444 44.56 -10.02 33.44
CA PRO A 444 43.38 -10.68 32.87
C PRO A 444 43.04 -12.07 33.44
N THR A 445 41.80 -12.51 33.18
CA THR A 445 41.28 -13.87 33.44
C THR A 445 40.83 -14.58 32.14
N PRO A 446 40.93 -15.92 32.06
CA PRO A 446 40.49 -16.73 30.92
C PRO A 446 38.94 -16.94 30.90
N PRO A 447 38.35 -17.52 29.83
CA PRO A 447 36.99 -17.19 29.44
C PRO A 447 35.87 -17.90 30.23
N GLY A 448 34.77 -17.19 30.43
CA GLY A 448 33.51 -17.73 30.94
C GLY A 448 32.31 -17.09 30.22
N ALA A 449 31.38 -17.94 29.76
CA ALA A 449 30.02 -17.64 29.27
C ALA A 449 29.77 -16.27 28.61
N THR A 450 29.77 -16.23 27.27
CA THR A 450 29.12 -15.14 26.51
C THR A 450 27.61 -15.22 26.67
N THR A 451 27.07 -14.67 27.76
CA THR A 451 25.65 -14.31 27.84
C THR A 451 25.36 -13.29 26.74
N ILE A 452 24.53 -13.68 25.76
CA ILE A 452 24.04 -12.77 24.74
C ILE A 452 23.29 -11.64 25.48
N PRO A 453 23.63 -10.35 25.24
CA PRO A 453 22.90 -9.25 25.85
C PRO A 453 21.48 -9.20 25.25
N MET A 454 20.52 -9.74 25.98
CA MET A 454 19.10 -9.43 25.79
C MET A 454 18.89 -7.95 26.04
N GLY A 455 19.05 -7.13 25.00
CA GLY A 455 18.55 -5.76 24.98
C GLY A 455 17.05 -5.78 25.34
N PRO A 456 16.53 -4.73 26.01
CA PRO A 456 15.18 -4.75 26.52
C PRO A 456 14.19 -4.99 25.36
N MET A 457 13.42 -6.08 25.48
CA MET A 457 12.30 -6.38 24.59
C MET A 457 11.27 -5.25 24.71
N GLY A 458 11.39 -4.25 23.83
CA GLY A 458 10.34 -3.27 23.62
C GLY A 458 9.03 -3.99 23.30
N PRO A 459 7.88 -3.46 23.75
CA PRO A 459 6.60 -4.10 23.47
C PRO A 459 6.44 -4.30 21.97
N LEU A 460 5.84 -5.43 21.57
CA LEU A 460 5.51 -5.70 20.17
C LEU A 460 4.53 -4.63 19.68
N VAL A 461 5.07 -3.58 19.04
CA VAL A 461 4.29 -2.55 18.38
C VAL A 461 3.68 -3.17 17.13
N PHE A 462 2.51 -3.78 17.30
CA PHE A 462 1.56 -3.93 16.21
C PHE A 462 1.41 -2.56 15.57
N GLY A 463 1.76 -2.45 14.28
CA GLY A 463 1.62 -1.20 13.55
C GLY A 463 0.19 -0.69 13.70
N ALA A 464 0.05 0.60 14.01
CA ALA A 464 -1.26 1.22 14.19
C ALA A 464 -2.15 0.88 12.99
N PRO A 465 -3.45 0.58 13.19
CA PRO A 465 -4.33 0.18 12.10
C PRO A 465 -4.25 1.22 11.00
N VAL A 466 -4.06 0.76 9.75
CA VAL A 466 -3.95 1.62 8.59
C VAL A 466 -5.27 2.36 8.44
N VAL A 467 -5.34 3.57 8.98
CA VAL A 467 -6.47 4.47 8.77
C VAL A 467 -6.51 4.70 7.25
N PRO A 468 -7.57 4.26 6.55
CA PRO A 468 -7.66 4.49 5.12
C PRO A 468 -7.64 6.00 4.90
N ARG A 469 -6.58 6.50 4.26
CA ARG A 469 -6.47 7.93 3.91
C ARG A 469 -7.73 8.25 3.13
N ALA A 470 -8.55 9.17 3.66
CA ALA A 470 -9.84 9.50 3.06
C ALA A 470 -9.65 9.73 1.55
N PRO A 471 -10.45 9.07 0.69
CA PRO A 471 -10.17 8.99 -0.74
C PRO A 471 -9.99 10.41 -1.28
N ARG A 472 -8.92 10.63 -2.05
CA ARG A 472 -8.62 11.93 -2.66
C ARG A 472 -9.75 12.29 -3.62
N ARG A 473 -10.76 12.98 -3.09
CA ARG A 473 -12.03 13.29 -3.75
C ARG A 473 -11.74 13.84 -5.13
N SER A 474 -11.98 13.03 -6.16
CA SER A 474 -11.70 13.44 -7.53
C SER A 474 -12.54 14.68 -7.82
N TRP A 475 -11.86 15.79 -8.09
CA TRP A 475 -12.51 17.08 -8.32
C TRP A 475 -13.16 17.13 -9.71
N LEU A 476 -12.77 16.22 -10.61
CA LEU A 476 -13.31 16.07 -11.96
C LEU A 476 -14.85 15.94 -12.01
N PRO A 477 -15.53 15.02 -11.30
CA PRO A 477 -17.00 14.97 -11.26
C PRO A 477 -17.66 16.22 -10.66
N LEU A 478 -17.02 16.87 -9.68
CA LEU A 478 -17.53 18.12 -9.09
C LEU A 478 -17.41 19.29 -10.07
N LEU A 479 -16.27 19.41 -10.75
CA LEU A 479 -16.02 20.43 -11.77
C LEU A 479 -16.87 20.20 -13.01
N ALA A 480 -17.08 18.95 -13.44
CA ALA A 480 -18.03 18.64 -14.51
C ALA A 480 -19.46 19.05 -14.14
N ALA A 481 -19.89 18.82 -12.89
CA ALA A 481 -21.21 19.21 -12.41
C ALA A 481 -21.42 20.73 -12.30
N ILE A 482 -20.34 21.52 -12.21
CA ILE A 482 -20.38 22.99 -12.22
C ILE A 482 -20.25 23.53 -13.65
N MET A 483 -19.29 23.01 -14.43
CA MET A 483 -18.93 23.53 -15.74
C MET A 483 -19.92 23.15 -16.84
N VAL A 484 -20.56 21.97 -16.79
CA VAL A 484 -21.51 21.57 -17.86
C VAL A 484 -22.76 22.47 -17.88
N PRO A 485 -23.46 22.74 -16.76
CA PRO A 485 -24.56 23.70 -16.78
C PRO A 485 -24.11 25.11 -17.17
N LEU A 486 -22.94 25.57 -16.70
CA LEU A 486 -22.44 26.92 -16.98
C LEU A 486 -22.06 27.11 -18.46
N ALA A 487 -21.28 26.19 -19.04
CA ALA A 487 -20.83 26.27 -20.44
C ALA A 487 -21.95 26.02 -21.46
N THR A 488 -23.11 25.49 -21.03
CA THR A 488 -24.28 25.25 -21.88
C THR A 488 -25.46 26.19 -21.57
N PHE A 489 -25.26 27.21 -20.72
CA PHE A 489 -26.33 28.12 -20.26
C PHE A 489 -27.58 27.35 -19.77
N GLY A 490 -27.36 26.28 -18.99
CA GLY A 490 -28.39 25.37 -18.48
C GLY A 490 -28.85 24.29 -19.46
N THR A 491 -28.74 24.49 -20.77
CA THR A 491 -29.35 23.60 -21.79
C THR A 491 -28.78 22.17 -21.81
N GLY A 492 -27.54 21.95 -21.37
CA GLY A 492 -26.91 20.63 -21.24
C GLY A 492 -27.16 19.91 -19.91
N THR A 493 -27.88 20.53 -18.97
CA THR A 493 -28.08 19.99 -17.60
C THR A 493 -28.80 18.64 -17.64
N TRP A 494 -29.82 18.48 -18.49
CA TRP A 494 -30.55 17.21 -18.60
C TRP A 494 -29.65 16.04 -19.02
N ALA A 495 -28.67 16.27 -19.91
CA ALA A 495 -27.77 15.24 -20.41
C ALA A 495 -26.78 14.78 -19.32
N LEU A 496 -26.27 15.72 -18.51
CA LEU A 496 -25.48 15.41 -17.32
C LEU A 496 -26.29 14.56 -16.33
N PHE A 497 -27.54 14.95 -16.05
CA PHE A 497 -28.41 14.22 -15.13
C PHE A 497 -28.82 12.84 -15.69
N ALA A 498 -29.01 12.69 -17.00
CA ALA A 498 -29.27 11.40 -17.64
C ALA A 498 -28.06 10.46 -17.56
N TYR A 499 -26.85 10.96 -17.82
CA TYR A 499 -25.60 10.22 -17.63
C TYR A 499 -25.42 9.77 -16.16
N LEU A 500 -25.67 10.67 -15.20
CA LEU A 500 -25.61 10.33 -13.77
C LEU A 500 -26.72 9.37 -13.34
N ALA A 501 -27.92 9.45 -13.94
CA ALA A 501 -29.02 8.52 -13.70
C ALA A 501 -28.68 7.10 -14.19
N GLY A 502 -28.09 6.97 -15.37
CA GLY A 502 -27.57 5.71 -15.89
C GLY A 502 -26.46 5.14 -15.01
N ARG A 503 -25.42 5.95 -14.72
CA ARG A 503 -24.26 5.53 -13.91
C ARG A 503 -24.61 5.19 -12.45
N ARG A 504 -25.68 5.76 -11.88
CA ARG A 504 -26.13 5.49 -10.50
C ARG A 504 -27.42 4.66 -10.43
N HIS A 505 -27.94 4.17 -11.56
CA HIS A 505 -29.24 3.48 -11.70
C HIS A 505 -30.42 4.17 -10.96
N SER A 506 -30.42 5.50 -10.87
CA SER A 506 -31.32 6.26 -10.00
C SER A 506 -32.54 6.79 -10.74
N ARG A 507 -33.73 6.28 -10.37
CA ARG A 507 -35.03 6.77 -10.88
C ARG A 507 -35.26 8.25 -10.57
N ALA A 508 -34.78 8.75 -9.42
CA ALA A 508 -34.91 10.16 -9.06
C ALA A 508 -34.07 11.07 -9.98
N LEU A 509 -32.84 10.64 -10.34
CA LEU A 509 -32.02 11.39 -11.31
C LEU A 509 -32.58 11.29 -12.73
N ALA A 510 -33.21 10.17 -13.11
CA ALA A 510 -33.89 10.03 -14.40
C ALA A 510 -35.12 10.97 -14.50
N LEU A 511 -35.91 11.09 -13.43
CA LEU A 511 -37.01 12.05 -13.35
C LEU A 511 -36.49 13.50 -13.39
N ALA A 512 -35.40 13.80 -12.68
CA ALA A 512 -34.76 15.13 -12.75
C ALA A 512 -34.26 15.44 -14.17
N ALA A 513 -33.62 14.48 -14.85
CA ALA A 513 -33.19 14.62 -16.24
C ALA A 513 -34.37 14.91 -17.18
N GLY A 514 -35.47 14.15 -17.06
CA GLY A 514 -36.69 14.38 -17.83
C GLY A 514 -37.32 15.76 -17.55
N GLY A 515 -37.33 16.20 -16.30
CA GLY A 515 -37.80 17.54 -15.91
C GLY A 515 -36.96 18.66 -16.50
N TYR A 516 -35.63 18.59 -16.40
CA TYR A 516 -34.73 19.56 -17.04
C TYR A 516 -34.86 19.54 -18.56
N PHE A 517 -35.04 18.37 -19.19
CA PHE A 517 -35.25 18.26 -20.64
C PHE A 517 -36.55 18.94 -21.06
N ALA A 518 -37.68 18.60 -20.45
CA ALA A 518 -38.98 19.17 -20.77
C ALA A 518 -39.00 20.71 -20.57
N LEU A 519 -38.42 21.20 -19.46
CA LEU A 519 -38.30 22.64 -19.19
C LEU A 519 -37.42 23.33 -20.24
N THR A 520 -36.27 22.75 -20.58
CA THR A 520 -35.36 23.30 -21.61
C THR A 520 -36.04 23.34 -22.98
N SER A 521 -36.71 22.26 -23.40
CA SER A 521 -37.42 22.19 -24.67
C SER A 521 -38.59 23.18 -24.74
N PHE A 522 -39.33 23.36 -23.65
CA PHE A 522 -40.40 24.37 -23.58
C PHE A 522 -39.85 25.79 -23.73
N LEU A 523 -38.78 26.15 -23.00
CA LEU A 523 -38.16 27.46 -23.11
C LEU A 523 -37.56 27.71 -24.51
N LEU A 524 -36.95 26.70 -25.13
CA LEU A 524 -36.45 26.79 -26.51
C LEU A 524 -37.59 26.97 -27.53
N ALA A 525 -38.74 26.31 -27.32
CA ALA A 525 -39.89 26.43 -28.20
C ALA A 525 -40.54 27.82 -28.12
N VAL A 526 -40.60 28.44 -26.93
CA VAL A 526 -41.04 29.84 -26.77
C VAL A 526 -40.08 30.77 -27.51
N MET A 527 -38.77 30.68 -27.25
CA MET A 527 -37.74 31.52 -27.89
C MET A 527 -37.60 31.33 -29.42
N MET A 528 -38.20 30.29 -30.00
CA MET A 528 -38.22 30.02 -31.44
C MET A 528 -39.55 30.38 -32.10
N GLY A 529 -40.58 30.74 -31.32
CA GLY A 529 -41.91 31.14 -31.80
C GLY A 529 -42.13 32.66 -31.83
N THR A 530 -41.08 33.44 -31.61
CA THR A 530 -41.14 34.89 -31.34
C THR A 530 -40.39 35.70 -32.40
N ASP A 531 -41.06 36.71 -32.97
CA ASP A 531 -40.47 37.57 -34.00
C ASP A 531 -39.31 38.41 -33.44
N ALA A 532 -38.15 38.34 -34.11
CA ALA A 532 -36.89 38.89 -33.62
C ALA A 532 -36.85 40.43 -33.49
N GLU A 533 -37.84 41.15 -34.05
CA GLU A 533 -37.94 42.60 -33.97
C GLU A 533 -38.72 43.11 -32.74
N THR A 534 -39.40 42.23 -31.99
CA THR A 534 -40.24 42.61 -30.84
C THR A 534 -40.04 41.71 -29.63
N LEU A 535 -39.19 42.13 -28.66
CA LEU A 535 -39.13 41.47 -27.36
C LEU A 535 -40.43 41.68 -26.58
N THR A 536 -41.13 40.58 -26.29
CA THR A 536 -42.32 40.53 -25.46
C THR A 536 -41.96 40.35 -23.97
N PRO A 537 -42.91 40.62 -23.04
CA PRO A 537 -42.73 40.28 -21.63
C PRO A 537 -42.53 38.78 -21.37
N LEU A 538 -43.01 37.91 -22.27
CA LEU A 538 -42.83 36.46 -22.16
C LEU A 538 -41.37 36.06 -22.43
N ASP A 539 -40.66 36.78 -23.29
CA ASP A 539 -39.27 36.48 -23.64
C ASP A 539 -38.32 36.87 -22.50
N GLY A 540 -38.61 38.00 -21.85
CA GLY A 540 -37.95 38.38 -20.60
C GLY A 540 -38.14 37.33 -19.50
N LEU A 541 -39.34 36.73 -19.40
CA LEU A 541 -39.60 35.62 -18.47
C LEU A 541 -38.90 34.32 -18.90
N ALA A 542 -38.86 34.00 -20.20
CA ALA A 542 -38.19 32.79 -20.72
C ALA A 542 -36.67 32.84 -20.52
N ILE A 543 -36.04 33.98 -20.81
CA ILE A 543 -34.61 34.23 -20.56
C ILE A 543 -34.31 34.15 -19.06
N SER A 544 -35.17 34.75 -18.21
CA SER A 544 -35.04 34.66 -16.75
C SER A 544 -35.16 33.22 -16.24
N ALA A 545 -36.10 32.44 -16.77
CA ALA A 545 -36.28 31.04 -16.42
C ALA A 545 -35.11 30.16 -16.89
N LEU A 546 -34.49 30.46 -18.04
CA LEU A 546 -33.28 29.79 -18.51
C LEU A 546 -32.09 30.04 -17.57
N LEU A 547 -31.90 31.30 -17.13
CA LEU A 547 -30.86 31.66 -16.15
C LEU A 547 -31.08 30.98 -14.80
N VAL A 548 -32.32 30.96 -14.29
CA VAL A 548 -32.69 30.22 -13.06
C VAL A 548 -32.42 28.71 -13.23
N THR A 549 -32.69 28.15 -14.41
CA THR A 549 -32.41 26.74 -14.74
C THR A 549 -30.91 26.44 -14.73
N MET A 550 -30.08 27.36 -15.25
CA MET A 550 -28.61 27.24 -15.19
C MET A 550 -28.11 27.20 -13.73
N PHE A 551 -28.48 28.17 -12.89
CA PHE A 551 -28.04 28.20 -11.49
C PHE A 551 -28.58 27.02 -10.68
N GLY A 552 -29.85 26.64 -10.89
CA GLY A 552 -30.45 25.44 -10.30
C GLY A 552 -29.73 24.15 -10.72
N GLY A 553 -29.31 24.05 -11.99
CA GLY A 553 -28.51 22.94 -12.50
C GLY A 553 -27.14 22.82 -11.83
N VAL A 554 -26.44 23.93 -11.61
CA VAL A 554 -25.16 23.95 -10.86
C VAL A 554 -25.35 23.50 -9.41
N VAL A 555 -26.33 24.06 -8.69
CA VAL A 555 -26.58 23.73 -7.27
C VAL A 555 -26.99 22.26 -7.11
N HIS A 556 -27.92 21.79 -7.92
CA HIS A 556 -28.39 20.40 -7.88
C HIS A 556 -27.29 19.43 -8.32
N GLY A 557 -26.53 19.76 -9.37
CA GLY A 557 -25.38 18.98 -9.82
C GLY A 557 -24.28 18.88 -8.76
N ALA A 558 -23.93 19.98 -8.10
CA ALA A 558 -22.98 20.00 -6.99
C ALA A 558 -23.48 19.19 -5.78
N GLY A 559 -24.77 19.24 -5.46
CA GLY A 559 -25.38 18.38 -4.44
C GLY A 559 -25.24 16.89 -4.77
N VAL A 560 -25.58 16.49 -5.99
CA VAL A 560 -25.47 15.09 -6.45
C VAL A 560 -24.01 14.62 -6.53
N ALA A 561 -23.09 15.48 -6.97
CA ALA A 561 -21.66 15.18 -7.06
C ALA A 561 -20.95 15.15 -5.70
N SER A 562 -21.43 15.93 -4.72
CA SER A 562 -20.86 15.97 -3.37
C SER A 562 -21.42 14.88 -2.44
N ALA A 563 -22.66 14.43 -2.64
CA ALA A 563 -23.25 13.33 -1.91
C ALA A 563 -22.41 12.03 -2.05
N PRO A 564 -21.90 11.46 -0.94
CA PRO A 564 -21.08 10.24 -0.98
C PRO A 564 -21.94 9.02 -1.36
N SER A 565 -21.39 8.13 -2.19
CA SER A 565 -22.02 6.85 -2.56
C SER A 565 -21.87 5.82 -1.43
N THR A 566 -22.62 5.99 -0.35
CA THR A 566 -22.52 5.20 0.90
C THR A 566 -23.13 3.80 0.84
N VAL A 567 -23.74 3.41 -0.29
CA VAL A 567 -24.36 2.10 -0.45
C VAL A 567 -23.65 1.32 -1.56
N PRO A 568 -22.79 0.33 -1.22
CA PRO A 568 -22.32 -0.66 -2.17
C PRO A 568 -23.52 -1.43 -2.75
N PRO A 569 -23.54 -1.75 -4.06
CA PRO A 569 -24.63 -2.52 -4.64
C PRO A 569 -24.74 -3.90 -3.95
N GLU A 570 -25.97 -4.42 -3.83
CA GLU A 570 -26.24 -5.63 -3.04
C GLU A 570 -25.49 -6.87 -3.57
N SER A 571 -25.08 -6.88 -4.84
CA SER A 571 -24.15 -7.87 -5.41
C SER A 571 -22.79 -7.88 -4.72
N VAL A 572 -22.21 -6.71 -4.40
CA VAL A 572 -20.94 -6.59 -3.67
C VAL A 572 -21.12 -7.01 -2.21
N ARG A 573 -22.24 -6.64 -1.58
CA ARG A 573 -22.57 -7.12 -0.23
C ARG A 573 -22.71 -8.64 -0.19
N ARG A 574 -23.39 -9.24 -1.16
CA ARG A 574 -23.51 -10.69 -1.32
C ARG A 574 -22.14 -11.37 -1.45
N ILE A 575 -21.27 -10.87 -2.33
CA ILE A 575 -19.91 -11.41 -2.51
C ILE A 575 -19.10 -11.31 -1.21
N ARG A 576 -19.17 -10.19 -0.47
CA ARG A 576 -18.52 -10.05 0.85
C ARG A 576 -19.05 -11.04 1.87
N ARG A 577 -20.37 -11.28 1.93
CA ARG A 577 -21.00 -12.30 2.79
C ARG A 577 -20.57 -13.73 2.42
N GLU A 578 -20.42 -14.03 1.13
CA GLU A 578 -19.95 -15.34 0.65
C GLU A 578 -18.46 -15.56 0.95
N GLN A 579 -17.61 -14.54 0.79
CA GLN A 579 -16.20 -14.56 1.20
C GLN A 579 -16.02 -14.67 2.72
N ALA A 580 -16.82 -13.95 3.50
CA ALA A 580 -16.77 -13.97 4.96
C ALA A 580 -17.19 -15.33 5.55
N ARG A 581 -18.19 -16.00 4.95
CA ARG A 581 -18.53 -17.40 5.28
C ARG A 581 -17.35 -18.32 5.01
N ALA A 582 -16.82 -18.30 3.78
CA ALA A 582 -15.67 -19.14 3.42
C ALA A 582 -14.47 -18.92 4.34
N LEU A 583 -14.20 -17.68 4.79
CA LEU A 583 -13.14 -17.41 5.77
C LEU A 583 -13.44 -18.02 7.15
N ALA A 584 -14.67 -17.91 7.64
CA ALA A 584 -15.08 -18.47 8.93
C ALA A 584 -15.13 -20.01 8.94
N ASP A 585 -15.50 -20.62 7.82
CA ASP A 585 -15.56 -22.08 7.65
C ASP A 585 -14.15 -22.71 7.68
N HIS A 586 -13.15 -22.05 7.10
CA HIS A 586 -11.76 -22.54 7.03
C HIS A 586 -10.88 -22.04 8.19
N TYR A 587 -11.14 -20.84 8.72
CA TYR A 587 -10.29 -20.14 9.69
C TYR A 587 -11.11 -19.45 10.81
N PRO A 588 -11.83 -20.20 11.66
CA PRO A 588 -12.70 -19.62 12.70
C PRO A 588 -11.93 -18.70 13.67
N GLU A 589 -10.70 -19.06 14.03
CA GLU A 589 -9.75 -18.23 14.80
C GLU A 589 -9.61 -16.79 14.25
N ILE A 590 -9.52 -16.68 12.92
CA ILE A 590 -9.32 -15.41 12.22
C ILE A 590 -10.65 -14.68 12.10
N ALA A 591 -11.76 -15.38 11.82
CA ALA A 591 -13.09 -14.80 11.74
C ALA A 591 -13.54 -14.16 13.06
N VAL A 592 -13.28 -14.82 14.20
CA VAL A 592 -13.53 -14.27 15.54
C VAL A 592 -12.68 -13.01 15.77
N ARG A 593 -11.37 -13.05 15.45
CA ARG A 593 -10.47 -11.88 15.58
C ARG A 593 -10.84 -10.70 14.69
N LEU A 594 -11.47 -10.94 13.53
CA LEU A 594 -11.93 -9.90 12.61
C LEU A 594 -13.32 -9.34 12.94
N GLY A 595 -14.08 -9.98 13.84
CA GLY A 595 -15.44 -9.59 14.21
C GLY A 595 -16.49 -9.95 13.16
N ILE A 596 -16.26 -11.01 12.37
CA ILE A 596 -17.25 -11.50 11.39
C ILE A 596 -18.53 -11.89 12.13
N GLY A 597 -19.67 -11.39 11.66
CA GLY A 597 -20.97 -11.60 12.30
C GLY A 597 -21.25 -10.71 13.54
N ARG A 598 -20.33 -9.80 13.90
CA ARG A 598 -20.48 -8.90 15.06
C ARG A 598 -20.60 -7.42 14.64
N PRO A 599 -21.80 -6.93 14.26
CA PRO A 599 -22.01 -5.55 13.82
C PRO A 599 -21.97 -4.53 14.98
N ASP A 600 -21.98 -5.02 16.22
CA ASP A 600 -21.81 -4.27 17.47
C ASP A 600 -20.35 -3.91 17.78
N LEU A 601 -19.38 -4.53 17.09
CA LEU A 601 -17.94 -4.30 17.30
C LEU A 601 -17.33 -3.38 16.24
N SER A 602 -16.25 -2.68 16.59
CA SER A 602 -15.43 -1.92 15.63
C SER A 602 -14.60 -2.87 14.77
N ARG A 603 -15.18 -3.31 13.65
CA ARG A 603 -14.61 -4.30 12.72
C ARG A 603 -13.39 -3.79 11.95
N LEU A 604 -12.43 -4.69 11.73
CA LEU A 604 -11.30 -4.51 10.81
C LEU A 604 -11.60 -5.04 9.38
N TYR A 605 -12.75 -5.68 9.19
CA TYR A 605 -13.13 -6.37 7.95
C TYR A 605 -14.64 -6.18 7.67
N ASP A 606 -15.00 -5.89 6.42
CA ASP A 606 -16.40 -5.80 6.00
C ASP A 606 -16.91 -7.16 5.49
N ASP A 607 -17.68 -7.85 6.34
CA ASP A 607 -18.36 -9.11 6.02
C ASP A 607 -19.63 -8.96 5.16
N GLY A 608 -19.95 -7.75 4.69
CA GLY A 608 -21.17 -7.46 3.91
C GLY A 608 -22.44 -7.35 4.77
N GLY A 609 -22.30 -7.30 6.10
CA GLY A 609 -23.39 -7.21 7.06
C GLY A 609 -23.90 -8.57 7.52
N LEU A 610 -23.01 -9.52 7.83
CA LEU A 610 -23.39 -10.77 8.50
C LEU A 610 -23.72 -10.55 9.98
N VAL A 611 -24.54 -11.46 10.53
CA VAL A 611 -24.81 -11.59 11.97
C VAL A 611 -24.58 -13.05 12.39
N ASP A 612 -23.75 -13.25 13.41
CA ASP A 612 -23.40 -14.57 13.95
C ASP A 612 -24.33 -14.99 15.10
N VAL A 613 -25.00 -16.13 14.96
CA VAL A 613 -25.89 -16.67 16.00
C VAL A 613 -25.14 -17.09 17.28
N ASN A 614 -23.85 -17.41 17.18
CA ASN A 614 -23.05 -17.86 18.32
C ASN A 614 -22.50 -16.70 19.18
N ALA A 615 -22.10 -15.59 18.58
CA ALA A 615 -21.45 -14.49 19.29
C ALA A 615 -22.24 -13.17 19.33
N ALA A 616 -23.26 -12.93 18.51
CA ALA A 616 -23.98 -11.66 18.51
C ALA A 616 -24.81 -11.44 19.81
N PRO A 617 -24.93 -10.21 20.31
CA PRO A 617 -25.77 -9.88 21.48
C PRO A 617 -27.26 -9.82 21.13
N GLU A 618 -28.14 -9.96 22.16
CA GLU A 618 -29.60 -9.96 22.02
C GLU A 618 -30.14 -8.83 21.13
N HIS A 619 -29.67 -7.60 21.33
CA HIS A 619 -30.17 -6.42 20.63
C HIS A 619 -29.78 -6.39 19.14
N VAL A 620 -28.70 -7.08 18.74
CA VAL A 620 -28.34 -7.27 17.32
C VAL A 620 -29.23 -8.34 16.69
N LEU A 621 -29.46 -9.45 17.39
CA LEU A 621 -30.35 -10.50 16.91
C LEU A 621 -31.79 -10.01 16.77
N ALA A 622 -32.27 -9.20 17.73
CA ALA A 622 -33.58 -8.55 17.70
C ALA A 622 -33.71 -7.41 16.67
N ALA A 623 -32.62 -6.99 16.02
CA ALA A 623 -32.64 -6.05 14.91
C ALA A 623 -32.79 -6.76 13.54
N LEU A 624 -32.81 -8.10 13.51
CA LEU A 624 -33.02 -8.86 12.28
C LEU A 624 -34.51 -8.88 11.88
N PRO A 625 -34.84 -8.73 10.58
CA PRO A 625 -36.22 -8.79 10.10
C PRO A 625 -36.98 -10.05 10.56
N GLY A 626 -38.02 -9.85 11.37
CA GLY A 626 -38.90 -10.92 11.86
C GLY A 626 -38.45 -11.63 13.14
N VAL A 627 -37.34 -11.23 13.77
CA VAL A 627 -36.89 -11.78 15.06
C VAL A 627 -37.35 -10.87 16.21
N THR A 628 -38.04 -11.42 17.21
CA THR A 628 -38.43 -10.67 18.42
C THR A 628 -37.30 -10.63 19.46
N LEU A 629 -37.35 -9.66 20.39
CA LEU A 629 -36.41 -9.60 21.52
C LEU A 629 -36.48 -10.85 22.42
N GLU A 630 -37.66 -11.47 22.51
CA GLU A 630 -37.85 -12.73 23.24
C GLU A 630 -37.18 -13.90 22.52
N GLN A 631 -37.31 -14.00 21.20
CA GLN A 631 -36.60 -15.01 20.40
C GLN A 631 -35.07 -14.80 20.45
N ALA A 632 -34.61 -13.54 20.38
CA ALA A 632 -33.19 -13.20 20.54
C ALA A 632 -32.62 -13.64 21.89
N ARG A 633 -33.41 -13.51 22.97
CA ARG A 633 -33.08 -14.05 24.30
C ARG A 633 -33.04 -15.56 24.35
N LEU A 634 -34.01 -16.23 23.74
CA LEU A 634 -34.04 -17.69 23.66
C LEU A 634 -32.80 -18.23 22.90
N ILE A 635 -32.37 -17.57 21.81
CA ILE A 635 -31.14 -17.91 21.07
C ILE A 635 -29.90 -17.75 21.96
N ALA A 636 -29.78 -16.63 22.69
CA ALA A 636 -28.64 -16.37 23.56
C ALA A 636 -28.59 -17.32 24.78
N LEU A 637 -29.74 -17.63 25.39
CA LEU A 637 -29.82 -18.52 26.55
C LEU A 637 -29.64 -19.99 26.15
N ASP A 638 -30.09 -20.39 24.96
CA ASP A 638 -29.93 -21.76 24.47
C ASP A 638 -28.47 -22.09 24.11
N ARG A 639 -27.75 -21.21 23.41
CA ARG A 639 -26.33 -21.45 23.09
C ARG A 639 -25.44 -21.51 24.32
N ASP A 640 -25.75 -20.73 25.36
CA ASP A 640 -25.01 -20.72 26.62
C ASP A 640 -25.31 -21.97 27.46
N ARG A 641 -26.51 -22.58 27.31
CA ARG A 641 -26.95 -23.76 28.07
C ARG A 641 -26.69 -25.11 27.38
N HIS A 642 -26.83 -25.16 26.07
CA HIS A 642 -26.76 -26.38 25.25
C HIS A 642 -25.57 -26.37 24.27
N GLY A 643 -24.73 -25.34 24.33
CA GLY A 643 -23.57 -25.17 23.46
C GLY A 643 -23.91 -24.52 22.12
N PRO A 644 -22.88 -24.09 21.36
CA PRO A 644 -23.04 -23.33 20.13
C PRO A 644 -23.86 -24.06 19.07
N PHE A 645 -24.41 -23.30 18.14
CA PHE A 645 -24.98 -23.80 16.90
C PHE A 645 -23.85 -24.15 15.93
N ALA A 646 -23.93 -25.30 15.28
CA ALA A 646 -23.05 -25.69 14.17
C ALA A 646 -23.50 -25.09 12.83
N SER A 647 -24.78 -24.73 12.71
CA SER A 647 -25.36 -24.05 11.54
C SER A 647 -26.45 -23.05 11.92
N PRO A 648 -26.74 -22.00 11.11
CA PRO A 648 -27.90 -21.13 11.32
C PRO A 648 -29.25 -21.87 11.32
N THR A 649 -29.32 -23.01 10.62
CA THR A 649 -30.51 -23.88 10.58
C THR A 649 -30.77 -24.63 11.89
N ASP A 650 -29.76 -24.82 12.76
CA ASP A 650 -29.93 -25.47 14.06
C ASP A 650 -30.90 -24.70 14.97
N VAL A 651 -31.01 -23.38 14.77
CA VAL A 651 -31.94 -22.48 15.48
C VAL A 651 -33.41 -22.86 15.20
N VAL A 652 -33.68 -23.45 14.02
CA VAL A 652 -34.99 -24.06 13.71
C VAL A 652 -35.13 -25.41 14.38
N THR A 653 -34.09 -26.26 14.31
CA THR A 653 -34.08 -27.61 14.88
C THR A 653 -34.27 -27.62 16.40
N ARG A 654 -33.74 -26.62 17.11
CA ARG A 654 -33.96 -26.40 18.56
C ARG A 654 -35.26 -25.63 18.89
N GLY A 655 -36.08 -25.29 17.89
CA GLY A 655 -37.39 -24.65 18.07
C GLY A 655 -37.36 -23.16 18.42
N LEU A 656 -36.22 -22.48 18.25
CA LEU A 656 -36.00 -21.09 18.71
C LEU A 656 -36.48 -20.04 17.71
N LEU A 657 -36.45 -20.36 16.40
CA LEU A 657 -37.03 -19.54 15.33
C LEU A 657 -37.86 -20.37 14.34
N PRO A 658 -39.01 -19.85 13.86
CA PRO A 658 -39.74 -20.47 12.76
C PRO A 658 -38.92 -20.56 11.46
N ALA A 659 -39.03 -21.69 10.77
CA ALA A 659 -38.30 -21.96 9.52
C ALA A 659 -38.41 -20.85 8.45
N PRO A 660 -39.57 -20.19 8.22
CA PRO A 660 -39.66 -19.11 7.23
C PRO A 660 -38.80 -17.88 7.54
N ILE A 661 -38.54 -17.60 8.83
CA ILE A 661 -37.69 -16.48 9.26
C ILE A 661 -36.22 -16.83 9.06
N VAL A 662 -35.80 -18.04 9.41
CA VAL A 662 -34.40 -18.47 9.15
C VAL A 662 -34.13 -18.61 7.65
N ALA A 663 -35.13 -19.00 6.84
CA ALA A 663 -35.01 -19.06 5.38
C ALA A 663 -34.82 -17.66 4.75
N SER A 664 -35.57 -16.64 5.17
CA SER A 664 -35.38 -15.27 4.67
C SER A 664 -34.07 -14.64 5.15
N LEU A 665 -33.63 -14.99 6.36
CA LEU A 665 -32.37 -14.52 6.95
C LEU A 665 -31.13 -15.34 6.54
N HIS A 666 -31.27 -16.43 5.77
CA HIS A 666 -30.16 -17.28 5.31
C HIS A 666 -29.06 -16.49 4.59
N GLY A 667 -29.42 -15.41 3.88
CA GLY A 667 -28.47 -14.51 3.23
C GLY A 667 -27.56 -13.74 4.21
N VAL A 668 -28.01 -13.53 5.46
CA VAL A 668 -27.43 -12.63 6.47
C VAL A 668 -26.86 -13.38 7.68
N LEU A 669 -27.42 -14.53 8.05
CA LEU A 669 -26.94 -15.31 9.20
C LEU A 669 -25.67 -16.11 8.92
N ILE A 670 -24.85 -16.27 9.94
CA ILE A 670 -23.73 -17.20 10.02
C ILE A 670 -23.71 -17.87 11.41
N ALA A 671 -23.04 -19.01 11.54
CA ALA A 671 -22.74 -19.66 12.82
C ALA A 671 -21.22 -19.88 12.91
N VAL A 672 -20.48 -18.90 13.41
CA VAL A 672 -19.02 -19.00 13.54
C VAL A 672 -18.72 -19.98 14.68
N ARG A 673 -17.85 -20.97 14.43
CA ARG A 673 -17.47 -21.93 15.47
C ARG A 673 -16.66 -21.20 16.55
N PRO A 674 -17.06 -21.26 17.84
CA PRO A 674 -16.29 -20.63 18.90
C PRO A 674 -14.96 -21.37 19.10
N VAL A 675 -13.92 -20.57 19.35
CA VAL A 675 -12.57 -21.04 19.69
C VAL A 675 -12.59 -21.63 21.10
N PRO A 676 -12.13 -22.88 21.31
CA PRO A 676 -11.93 -23.39 22.67
C PRO A 676 -10.81 -22.58 23.35
N PRO A 677 -10.97 -22.14 24.62
CA PRO A 677 -9.91 -21.43 25.31
C PRO A 677 -8.65 -22.30 25.41
N PRO A 678 -7.44 -21.72 25.37
CA PRO A 678 -6.21 -22.48 25.49
C PRO A 678 -6.21 -23.25 26.82
N ALA A 679 -5.81 -24.52 26.76
CA ALA A 679 -5.62 -25.34 27.96
C ALA A 679 -4.63 -24.65 28.90
N ARG A 680 -5.00 -24.57 30.19
CA ARG A 680 -4.22 -23.92 31.25
C ARG A 680 -3.22 -24.89 31.87
#